data_AF-A0A8H8P229-F1
#
_entry.id   AF-A0A8H8P229-F1
#
_cell.length_a   1.000
_cell.length_b   1.000
_cell.length_c   1.000
_cell.angle_alpha   90.00
_cell.angle_beta   90.00
_cell.angle_gamma   90.00
#
_symmetry.space_group_name_H-M   'P 1'
#
loop_
_entity.id
_entity.type
_entity.pdbx_description
1 polymer ?
#
loop_
_entity_poly.entity_id
_entity_poly.type
_entity_poly.pdbx_seq_one_letter_code
_entity_poly.pdbx_strand_id
1 'polypeptide(L)'
;MLDGLSPQAGKIWKKAHLTFLFDGKRMTETFLICNTGSHAAILGIKWLEAHNPEIDWNSRTLSFPHTPPEHAAIAEEEEADQKPLEGVPSKYHQYAKVFGEEEFNKIPPHCHYDIAIKLTEEGPLNSPLYSMTDAKSSTLKDWLRDKLKAGKICPSKSSISSPVMFVPKKDGSRCLVVDYCCLNNQTKKNVYPLPRPDDLMAQLRGAKVFTKLDLRWGYNNVWVKEGDKWKTAFRTKYGLYKSLVMTFGLTNTPASFQHFMNNLFKDLLDVCVIIYLDDILIYSKDDATHTQHVHEVLQRLMDNQLFCKASKCTFHVTSVEYLGIVVLDKGFSLDKLKIQAVQEWPIPTKVKEVQSFLGFANFLQWFVANFSHMARPLHNLVKKDTPWKWGTREQEAFQGLKDAITNAPVLCHAEPSKPYFLETNASGAALGNLEYWKESRTFNRRHAQWHLLLAGYNFQIVYRPGKQSGKPDALSQRSDHANIPPEPQSMLPDPVFANVALVTPEKELQRQIEQSLDQDESLEEILQFLHNESKAPPSIKRAFKDYKMEAGLLFYQGRIVVPDVGNLRTDLLCIFHNSPLAGHPGRQQTLELVSRDYYWPSIRANTYWHVDTCKTCQRIRKPKYASIPPQPLELPTRPWQYVSYDMIVDLPKDRNHNSILVIIDSFTKYGIFVKCSKKLKALELAELFLEHVWKQHGMPKKTVSDRGRVFNNKFLKALYKRLGIDPHFSLAYHPQSDGQTGRVNPSIEHFLRAYCPRRL
;
A
#
# COMPACT_ATOMS: atom_id res chain seq x y z
N MET A 1 10.10 37.34 39.61
CA MET A 1 9.79 36.31 40.61
C MET A 1 9.59 35.00 39.86
N LEU A 2 10.61 34.13 39.93
CA LEU A 2 10.63 32.76 39.37
C LEU A 2 10.16 31.73 40.42
N ASP A 3 9.55 32.21 41.50
CA ASP A 3 9.14 31.49 42.71
C ASP A 3 7.61 31.39 42.84
N GLY A 4 6.85 31.81 41.81
CA GLY A 4 5.41 31.51 41.72
C GLY A 4 4.50 32.25 42.71
N LEU A 5 5.00 33.25 43.45
CA LEU A 5 4.16 34.09 44.30
C LEU A 5 3.54 35.26 43.52
N SER A 6 2.21 35.37 43.57
CA SER A 6 1.47 36.53 43.11
C SER A 6 1.86 37.76 43.93
N PRO A 7 2.18 38.92 43.32
CA PRO A 7 2.45 40.13 44.09
C PRO A 7 1.19 40.51 44.89
N GLN A 8 1.30 40.57 46.22
CA GLN A 8 0.27 41.17 47.05
C GLN A 8 0.20 42.67 46.69
N ALA A 9 -0.92 43.07 46.08
CA ALA A 9 -1.42 44.43 45.93
C ALA A 9 -0.37 45.54 45.70
N GLY A 10 0.11 45.69 44.46
CA GLY A 10 0.81 46.90 44.02
C GLY A 10 0.02 47.59 42.91
N LYS A 11 -0.64 48.72 43.18
CA LYS A 11 -1.16 49.62 42.12
C LYS A 11 -0.03 49.88 41.12
N ILE A 12 -0.30 49.78 39.81
CA ILE A 12 0.67 50.14 38.77
C ILE A 12 0.59 51.65 38.61
N TRP A 13 1.67 52.37 38.94
CA TRP A 13 1.60 53.84 39.01
C TRP A 13 2.01 54.51 37.69
N LYS A 14 2.98 53.96 36.92
CA LYS A 14 3.44 54.48 35.62
C LYS A 14 4.11 53.38 34.76
N LYS A 15 4.23 53.61 33.46
CA LYS A 15 5.10 52.83 32.54
C LYS A 15 6.36 53.62 32.25
N ALA A 16 7.52 52.96 32.22
CA ALA A 16 8.79 53.59 31.88
C ALA A 16 9.54 52.76 30.84
N HIS A 17 10.15 53.44 29.86
CA HIS A 17 11.05 52.82 28.90
C HIS A 17 12.47 52.90 29.45
N LEU A 18 13.04 51.75 29.78
CA LEU A 18 14.39 51.67 30.33
C LEU A 18 15.29 50.98 29.31
N THR A 19 16.46 51.57 29.09
CA THR A 19 17.54 50.96 28.33
C THR A 19 18.60 50.49 29.32
N PHE A 20 18.92 49.20 29.30
CA PHE A 20 19.92 48.61 30.16
C PHE A 20 20.92 47.78 29.33
N LEU A 21 22.08 47.52 29.91
CA LEU A 21 23.13 46.70 29.30
C LEU A 21 23.20 45.38 30.07
N PHE A 22 23.13 44.26 29.36
CA PHE A 22 23.32 42.94 29.94
C PHE A 22 24.15 42.11 28.96
N ASP A 23 25.22 41.49 29.46
CA ASP A 23 26.15 40.67 28.65
C ASP A 23 26.65 41.39 27.37
N GLY A 24 27.06 42.66 27.52
CA GLY A 24 27.54 43.51 26.42
C GLY A 24 26.46 44.02 25.45
N LYS A 25 25.21 43.55 25.56
CA LYS A 25 24.10 43.93 24.68
C LYS A 25 23.25 45.03 25.29
N ARG A 26 23.01 46.10 24.54
CA ARG A 26 22.10 47.19 24.92
C ARG A 26 20.67 46.83 24.54
N MET A 27 19.75 46.91 25.50
CA MET A 27 18.37 46.42 25.35
C MET A 27 17.40 47.47 25.92
N THR A 28 16.32 47.76 25.21
CA THR A 28 15.33 48.76 25.61
C THR A 28 13.98 48.10 25.80
N GLU A 29 13.44 48.20 27.02
CA GLU A 29 12.20 47.54 27.40
C GLU A 29 11.25 48.44 28.15
N THR A 30 9.95 48.12 28.06
CA THR A 30 8.91 48.84 28.77
C THR A 30 8.60 48.16 30.09
N PHE A 31 8.95 48.81 31.20
CA PHE A 31 8.67 48.32 32.55
C PHE A 31 7.40 48.96 33.11
N LEU A 32 6.66 48.15 33.87
CA LEU A 32 5.58 48.63 34.73
C LEU A 32 6.18 48.93 36.11
N ILE A 33 6.01 50.16 36.59
CA ILE A 33 6.55 50.55 37.90
C ILE A 33 5.60 50.06 38.99
N CYS A 34 6.08 49.11 39.80
CA CYS A 34 5.43 48.62 41.01
C CYS A 34 6.49 48.31 42.09
N ASN A 35 6.07 48.13 43.34
CA ASN A 35 6.98 47.70 44.40
C ASN A 35 7.35 46.22 44.19
N THR A 36 8.55 45.97 43.70
CA THR A 36 9.09 44.65 43.35
C THR A 36 9.91 44.00 44.48
N GLY A 37 9.86 44.58 45.69
CA GLY A 37 10.60 44.09 46.86
C GLY A 37 12.11 44.31 46.71
N SER A 38 12.90 43.26 46.89
CA SER A 38 14.36 43.29 46.85
C SER A 38 14.97 43.39 45.44
N HIS A 39 14.16 43.35 44.39
CA HIS A 39 14.64 43.29 43.00
C HIS A 39 14.52 44.64 42.31
N ALA A 40 15.61 45.14 41.72
CA ALA A 40 15.61 46.41 40.99
C ALA A 40 14.72 46.37 39.72
N ALA A 41 14.68 45.22 39.04
CA ALA A 41 13.83 44.99 37.87
C ALA A 41 13.54 43.49 37.69
N ILE A 42 12.39 43.14 37.11
CA ILE A 42 12.03 41.76 36.79
C ILE A 42 11.77 41.66 35.29
N LEU A 43 12.66 40.95 34.59
CA LEU A 43 12.52 40.63 33.17
C LEU A 43 11.60 39.40 33.06
N GLY A 44 10.33 39.65 32.74
CA GLY A 44 9.29 38.62 32.66
C GLY A 44 9.45 37.71 31.44
N ILE A 45 8.55 36.74 31.31
CA ILE A 45 8.60 35.71 30.24
C ILE A 45 8.62 36.30 28.83
N LYS A 46 7.94 37.43 28.59
CA LYS A 46 7.94 38.11 27.29
C LYS A 46 9.32 38.58 26.87
N TRP A 47 10.16 38.96 27.83
CA TRP A 47 11.53 39.37 27.54
C TRP A 47 12.40 38.15 27.18
N LEU A 48 12.22 37.04 27.89
CA LEU A 48 12.89 35.77 27.59
C LEU A 48 12.51 35.25 26.20
N GLU A 49 11.23 35.32 25.81
CA GLU A 49 10.77 34.96 24.47
C GLU A 49 11.34 35.87 23.38
N ALA A 50 11.42 37.18 23.64
CA ALA A 50 11.92 38.15 22.67
C ALA A 50 13.43 38.04 22.42
N HIS A 51 14.20 37.75 23.48
CA HIS A 51 15.66 37.79 23.41
C HIS A 51 16.31 36.41 23.38
N ASN A 52 15.56 35.36 23.71
CA ASN A 52 15.95 33.95 23.68
C ASN A 52 17.38 33.68 24.18
N PRO A 53 17.71 34.09 25.42
CA PRO A 53 19.03 33.82 26.00
C PRO A 53 19.18 32.34 26.38
N GLU A 54 20.42 31.88 26.48
CA GLU A 54 20.70 30.57 27.06
C GLU A 54 20.61 30.67 28.58
N ILE A 55 19.82 29.80 29.18
CA ILE A 55 19.61 29.74 30.63
C ILE A 55 20.18 28.43 31.14
N ASP A 56 21.21 28.51 31.96
CA ASP A 56 21.68 27.37 32.73
C ASP A 56 20.88 27.32 34.05
N TRP A 57 19.96 26.35 34.13
CA TRP A 57 19.09 26.19 35.29
C TRP A 57 19.82 25.67 36.54
N ASN A 58 20.96 25.00 36.38
CA ASN A 58 21.75 24.48 37.50
C ASN A 58 22.54 25.60 38.16
N SER A 59 23.21 26.45 37.37
CA SER A 59 23.98 27.59 37.87
C SER A 59 23.14 28.86 38.06
N ARG A 60 21.90 28.87 37.57
CA ARG A 60 20.98 30.03 37.54
C ARG A 60 21.56 31.26 36.84
N THR A 61 22.46 31.04 35.88
CA THR A 61 23.05 32.10 35.05
C THR A 61 22.40 32.18 33.69
N LEU A 62 22.44 33.37 33.11
CA LEU A 62 21.87 33.68 31.80
C LEU A 62 22.97 34.30 30.93
N SER A 63 23.21 33.74 29.76
CA SER A 63 24.24 34.19 28.81
C SER A 63 23.67 34.31 27.40
N PHE A 64 24.21 35.24 26.62
CA PHE A 64 23.94 35.32 25.20
C PHE A 64 25.09 34.66 24.42
N PRO A 65 24.79 33.85 23.38
CA PRO A 65 25.82 33.23 22.59
C PRO A 65 26.73 34.31 21.99
N HIS A 66 28.00 34.33 22.42
CA HIS A 66 29.00 35.24 21.89
C HIS A 66 29.29 34.85 20.45
N THR A 67 28.79 35.64 19.51
CA THR A 67 29.19 35.56 18.10
C THR A 67 29.92 36.86 17.74
N PRO A 68 31.22 36.80 17.41
CA PRO A 68 31.87 37.88 16.69
C PRO A 68 31.14 38.13 15.36
N PRO A 69 31.14 39.37 14.85
CA PRO A 69 30.48 39.69 13.59
C PRO A 69 31.38 39.28 12.44
N GLU A 70 31.26 38.03 12.00
CA GLU A 70 31.76 37.65 10.68
C GLU A 70 30.57 37.23 9.83
N HIS A 71 30.40 38.01 8.76
CA HIS A 71 29.51 37.86 7.63
C HIS A 71 28.55 36.67 7.70
N ALA A 72 27.25 36.98 7.79
CA ALA A 72 26.24 36.09 7.26
C ALA A 72 26.52 35.94 5.76
N ALA A 73 27.30 34.92 5.40
CA ALA A 73 27.33 34.41 4.06
C ALA A 73 25.87 34.11 3.72
N ILE A 74 25.38 34.80 2.68
CA ILE A 74 24.21 34.38 1.93
C ILE A 74 24.44 32.90 1.63
N ALA A 75 23.39 32.10 1.65
CA ALA A 75 23.46 30.76 1.07
C ALA A 75 23.71 30.93 -0.43
N GLU A 76 24.97 31.19 -0.79
CA GLU A 76 25.49 30.80 -2.08
C GLU A 76 25.21 29.31 -2.20
N GLU A 77 25.00 28.92 -3.45
CA GLU A 77 25.00 27.55 -3.90
C GLU A 77 26.11 26.77 -3.17
N GLU A 78 25.87 25.51 -2.82
CA GLU A 78 26.88 24.66 -2.14
C GLU A 78 28.25 24.96 -2.74
N GLU A 79 29.17 25.53 -1.93
CA GLU A 79 30.39 26.16 -2.43
C GLU A 79 31.06 25.29 -3.50
N ALA A 80 31.49 25.96 -4.56
CA ALA A 80 32.48 25.48 -5.51
C ALA A 80 33.46 24.51 -4.83
N ASP A 81 33.56 23.26 -5.31
CA ASP A 81 34.71 22.44 -4.98
C ASP A 81 35.92 23.21 -5.55
N GLN A 82 36.71 23.86 -4.68
CA GLN A 82 37.86 24.69 -5.09
C GLN A 82 38.88 23.89 -5.93
N LYS A 83 38.75 22.54 -5.93
CA LYS A 83 39.46 21.58 -6.77
C LYS A 83 38.50 20.51 -7.31
N PRO A 84 37.78 20.74 -8.42
CA PRO A 84 36.75 19.84 -8.93
C PRO A 84 37.28 18.47 -9.42
N LEU A 85 38.59 18.32 -9.56
CA LEU A 85 39.26 17.07 -9.95
C LEU A 85 39.94 16.34 -8.79
N GLU A 86 39.87 16.89 -7.57
CA GLU A 86 40.43 16.22 -6.39
C GLU A 86 39.66 14.92 -6.12
N GLY A 87 40.38 13.79 -6.04
CA GLY A 87 39.78 12.46 -5.94
C GLY A 87 39.38 11.81 -7.28
N VAL A 88 39.44 12.52 -8.41
CA VAL A 88 39.20 11.96 -9.74
C VAL A 88 40.53 11.44 -10.33
N PRO A 89 40.62 10.15 -10.72
CA PRO A 89 41.81 9.60 -11.36
C PRO A 89 42.24 10.40 -12.61
N SER A 90 43.55 10.57 -12.80
CA SER A 90 44.12 11.35 -13.92
C SER A 90 43.67 10.90 -15.30
N LYS A 91 43.43 9.59 -15.48
CA LYS A 91 42.88 8.99 -16.71
C LYS A 91 41.49 9.53 -17.11
N TYR A 92 40.75 10.14 -16.18
CA TYR A 92 39.44 10.73 -16.43
C TYR A 92 39.44 12.26 -16.49
N HIS A 93 40.60 12.91 -16.36
CA HIS A 93 40.69 14.38 -16.39
C HIS A 93 40.25 14.99 -17.73
N GLN A 94 40.24 14.21 -18.82
CA GLN A 94 39.64 14.65 -20.09
C GLN A 94 38.14 14.97 -19.98
N TYR A 95 37.45 14.40 -18.98
CA TYR A 95 36.04 14.67 -18.67
C TYR A 95 35.88 15.74 -17.58
N ALA A 96 36.87 16.61 -17.38
CA ALA A 96 36.81 17.65 -16.34
C ALA A 96 35.52 18.48 -16.37
N LYS A 97 34.91 18.66 -17.56
CA LYS A 97 33.62 19.34 -17.73
C LYS A 97 32.47 18.68 -16.96
N VAL A 98 32.46 17.36 -16.83
CA VAL A 98 31.44 16.61 -16.06
C VAL A 98 31.53 16.94 -14.56
N PHE A 99 32.71 17.32 -14.09
CA PHE A 99 32.95 17.66 -12.68
C PHE A 99 33.02 19.17 -12.43
N GLY A 100 33.07 19.98 -13.50
CA GLY A 100 33.22 21.44 -13.47
C GLY A 100 31.93 22.18 -13.16
N GLU A 101 32.08 23.37 -12.57
CA GLU A 101 30.98 24.19 -12.05
C GLU A 101 30.39 25.18 -13.06
N GLU A 102 31.21 25.69 -13.97
CA GLU A 102 30.81 26.76 -14.91
C GLU A 102 29.76 26.30 -15.94
N GLU A 103 29.74 25.01 -16.28
CA GLU A 103 28.76 24.44 -17.21
C GLU A 103 27.42 24.07 -16.51
N PHE A 104 27.41 23.90 -15.18
CA PHE A 104 26.21 23.58 -14.40
C PHE A 104 25.22 24.75 -14.29
N ASN A 105 25.70 25.99 -14.42
CA ASN A 105 24.86 27.18 -14.40
C ASN A 105 24.15 27.45 -15.72
N LYS A 106 24.46 26.69 -16.78
CA LYS A 106 23.74 26.73 -18.04
C LYS A 106 22.51 25.83 -17.94
N ILE A 107 21.36 26.37 -18.35
CA ILE A 107 20.13 25.60 -18.40
C ILE A 107 20.29 24.57 -19.53
N PRO A 108 20.02 23.27 -19.30
CA PRO A 108 20.19 22.24 -20.33
C PRO A 108 19.30 22.52 -21.55
N PRO A 109 19.59 21.96 -22.73
CA PRO A 109 18.69 22.06 -23.88
C PRO A 109 17.36 21.32 -23.61
N HIS A 110 16.28 21.76 -24.27
CA HIS A 110 15.01 21.02 -24.26
C HIS A 110 15.19 19.62 -24.87
N CYS A 111 14.56 18.60 -24.28
CA CYS A 111 14.62 17.23 -24.79
C CYS A 111 13.23 16.56 -24.80
N HIS A 112 13.11 15.39 -25.41
CA HIS A 112 11.85 14.64 -25.44
C HIS A 112 11.44 14.06 -24.07
N TYR A 113 12.31 14.14 -23.06
CA TYR A 113 12.05 13.73 -21.68
C TYR A 113 11.55 14.85 -20.76
N ASP A 114 11.27 16.03 -21.30
CA ASP A 114 10.67 17.13 -20.55
C ASP A 114 9.40 16.68 -19.80
N ILE A 115 9.30 17.07 -18.54
CA ILE A 115 8.36 16.45 -17.61
C ILE A 115 6.97 17.04 -17.77
N ALA A 116 6.05 16.18 -18.20
CA ALA A 116 4.63 16.50 -18.28
C ALA A 116 3.96 16.34 -16.91
N ILE A 117 3.27 17.39 -16.45
CA ILE A 117 2.45 17.38 -15.24
C ILE A 117 1.00 17.21 -15.69
N LYS A 118 0.62 15.96 -15.97
CA LYS A 118 -0.76 15.63 -16.39
C LYS A 118 -1.67 15.65 -15.16
N LEU A 119 -2.64 16.55 -15.15
CA LEU A 119 -3.61 16.65 -14.06
C LEU A 119 -4.78 15.68 -14.28
N THR A 120 -5.34 15.14 -13.21
CA THR A 120 -6.65 14.50 -13.18
C THR A 120 -7.73 15.58 -13.02
N GLU A 121 -8.89 15.47 -13.67
CA GLU A 121 -9.90 16.55 -13.67
C GLU A 121 -10.38 16.94 -12.25
N GLU A 122 -10.56 18.26 -12.08
CA GLU A 122 -11.08 19.07 -10.97
C GLU A 122 -10.65 18.77 -9.52
N GLY A 123 -9.91 19.73 -8.94
CA GLY A 123 -9.62 19.82 -7.51
C GLY A 123 -8.82 21.09 -7.16
N PRO A 124 -8.73 21.48 -5.86
CA PRO A 124 -8.02 22.68 -5.46
C PRO A 124 -6.50 22.52 -5.66
N LEU A 125 -5.93 23.39 -6.49
CA LEU A 125 -4.50 23.46 -6.78
C LEU A 125 -3.77 24.54 -5.95
N ASN A 126 -4.50 25.21 -5.06
CA ASN A 126 -4.01 26.29 -4.20
C ASN A 126 -3.92 25.85 -2.74
N SER A 127 -2.88 26.32 -2.05
CA SER A 127 -2.70 26.12 -0.61
C SER A 127 -2.43 27.45 0.12
N PRO A 128 -2.82 27.56 1.41
CA PRO A 128 -2.60 28.78 2.19
C PRO A 128 -1.09 29.04 2.40
N LEU A 129 -0.72 30.32 2.43
CA LEU A 129 0.65 30.75 2.70
C LEU A 129 1.04 30.46 4.15
N TYR A 130 2.27 30.02 4.34
CA TYR A 130 2.87 29.89 5.67
C TYR A 130 3.41 31.23 6.16
N SER A 131 3.25 31.48 7.45
CA SER A 131 3.90 32.63 8.11
C SER A 131 5.42 32.41 8.16
N MET A 132 6.18 33.49 7.97
CA MET A 132 7.64 33.47 7.97
C MET A 132 8.18 34.55 8.90
N THR A 133 9.26 34.23 9.61
CA THR A 133 10.03 35.20 10.40
C THR A 133 10.85 36.12 9.48
N ASP A 134 11.35 37.25 10.01
CA ASP A 134 12.16 38.18 9.23
C ASP A 134 13.47 37.57 8.73
N ALA A 135 14.11 36.73 9.55
CA ALA A 135 15.30 35.99 9.14
C ALA A 135 15.03 34.97 8.03
N LYS A 136 13.83 34.36 7.95
CA LYS A 136 13.46 33.48 6.82
C LYS A 136 13.15 34.30 5.56
N SER A 137 12.73 35.54 5.77
CA SER A 137 12.31 36.43 4.71
C SER A 137 13.48 37.05 3.96
N SER A 138 14.57 37.41 4.65
CA SER A 138 15.82 37.81 4.00
C SER A 138 16.39 36.68 3.15
N THR A 139 16.51 35.47 3.72
CA THR A 139 16.96 34.27 2.99
C THR A 139 16.12 34.00 1.74
N LEU A 140 14.80 34.18 1.84
CA LEU A 140 13.90 34.02 0.69
C LEU A 140 14.15 35.05 -0.41
N LYS A 141 14.45 36.31 -0.08
CA LYS A 141 14.76 37.34 -1.09
C LYS A 141 16.02 37.00 -1.86
N ASP A 142 17.07 36.60 -1.15
CA ASP A 142 18.36 36.29 -1.78
C ASP A 142 18.22 35.05 -2.67
N TRP A 143 17.59 33.99 -2.17
CA TRP A 143 17.29 32.80 -2.98
C TRP A 143 16.48 33.12 -4.25
N LEU A 144 15.47 33.98 -4.15
CA LEU A 144 14.68 34.41 -5.32
C LEU A 144 15.55 35.16 -6.33
N ARG A 145 16.42 36.07 -5.86
CA ARG A 145 17.33 36.84 -6.72
C ARG A 145 18.26 35.89 -7.49
N ASP A 146 18.83 34.91 -6.81
CA ASP A 146 19.80 33.99 -7.40
C ASP A 146 19.15 33.06 -8.42
N LYS A 147 17.98 32.49 -8.11
CA LYS A 147 17.27 31.61 -9.05
C LYS A 147 16.66 32.35 -10.24
N LEU A 148 16.30 33.63 -10.08
CA LEU A 148 15.92 34.49 -11.21
C LEU A 148 17.13 34.82 -12.08
N LYS A 149 18.28 35.17 -11.48
CA LYS A 149 19.53 35.44 -12.21
C LYS A 149 20.02 34.22 -12.99
N ALA A 150 19.89 33.03 -12.40
CA ALA A 150 20.20 31.76 -13.06
C ALA A 150 19.16 31.30 -14.10
N GLY A 151 18.05 32.04 -14.26
CA GLY A 151 16.98 31.69 -15.20
C GLY A 151 16.21 30.41 -14.87
N LYS A 152 16.37 29.84 -13.66
CA LYS A 152 15.71 28.59 -13.24
C LYS A 152 14.23 28.80 -12.89
N ILE A 153 13.88 30.03 -12.47
CA ILE A 153 12.51 30.46 -12.18
C ILE A 153 12.19 31.76 -12.91
N CYS A 154 10.90 32.07 -13.09
CA CYS A 154 10.48 33.39 -13.57
C CYS A 154 9.18 33.84 -12.88
N PRO A 155 8.84 35.14 -12.92
CA PRO A 155 7.54 35.63 -12.45
C PRO A 155 6.39 34.90 -13.17
N SER A 156 5.30 34.68 -12.45
CA SER A 156 4.14 33.93 -12.95
C SER A 156 2.85 34.71 -12.73
N LYS A 157 1.89 34.52 -13.65
CA LYS A 157 0.49 35.00 -13.54
C LYS A 157 -0.48 33.82 -13.42
N SER A 158 0.01 32.67 -12.96
CA SER A 158 -0.76 31.43 -12.87
C SER A 158 -1.96 31.58 -11.93
N SER A 159 -3.07 30.92 -12.25
CA SER A 159 -4.25 30.82 -11.39
C SER A 159 -4.06 29.85 -10.22
N ILE A 160 -2.92 29.15 -10.17
CA ILE A 160 -2.57 28.19 -9.12
C ILE A 160 -1.29 28.60 -8.40
N SER A 161 -1.15 28.17 -7.15
CA SER A 161 -0.05 28.55 -6.29
C SER A 161 0.21 27.56 -5.16
N SER A 162 1.46 27.12 -5.07
CA SER A 162 1.98 26.31 -3.97
C SER A 162 2.75 27.18 -2.97
N PRO A 163 2.56 27.05 -1.65
CA PRO A 163 3.31 27.83 -0.67
C PRO A 163 4.75 27.33 -0.53
N VAL A 164 5.62 28.16 0.04
CA VAL A 164 7.03 27.81 0.31
C VAL A 164 7.30 27.74 1.80
N MET A 165 8.18 26.82 2.20
CA MET A 165 8.67 26.68 3.57
C MET A 165 10.18 26.45 3.58
N PHE A 166 10.80 26.61 4.75
CA PHE A 166 12.22 26.32 4.95
C PHE A 166 12.39 25.11 5.86
N VAL A 167 13.25 24.19 5.44
CA VAL A 167 13.67 23.02 6.23
C VAL A 167 15.14 23.23 6.64
N PRO A 168 15.48 23.05 7.93
CA PRO A 168 16.86 23.16 8.38
C PRO A 168 17.71 22.01 7.83
N LYS A 169 18.92 22.31 7.34
CA LYS A 169 19.94 21.32 7.01
C LYS A 169 20.83 21.04 8.22
N LYS A 170 21.59 19.93 8.18
CA LYS A 170 22.54 19.53 9.24
C LYS A 170 23.69 20.52 9.43
N ASP A 171 24.06 21.24 8.37
CA ASP A 171 25.09 22.30 8.36
C ASP A 171 24.59 23.65 8.90
N GLY A 172 23.34 23.74 9.39
CA GLY A 172 22.73 24.97 9.89
C GLY A 172 22.11 25.86 8.80
N SER A 173 22.36 25.58 7.52
CA SER A 173 21.73 26.28 6.40
C SER A 173 20.25 25.90 6.23
N ARG A 174 19.52 26.63 5.37
CA ARG A 174 18.07 26.43 5.18
C ARG A 174 17.77 26.07 3.73
N CYS A 175 17.09 24.95 3.52
CA CYS A 175 16.61 24.54 2.20
C CYS A 175 15.19 25.07 1.96
N LEU A 176 14.97 25.79 0.86
CA LEU A 176 13.64 26.20 0.44
C LEU A 176 12.91 25.03 -0.21
N VAL A 177 11.73 24.72 0.31
CA VAL A 177 10.85 23.66 -0.17
C VAL A 177 9.54 24.26 -0.63
N VAL A 178 9.14 23.94 -1.86
CA VAL A 178 7.81 24.27 -2.37
C VAL A 178 6.87 23.13 -2.00
N ASP A 179 5.77 23.43 -1.31
CA ASP A 179 4.77 22.42 -0.96
C ASP A 179 3.82 22.15 -2.13
N TYR A 180 4.21 21.21 -2.97
CA TYR A 180 3.39 20.73 -4.08
C TYR A 180 2.32 19.70 -3.67
N CYS A 181 2.01 19.47 -2.38
CA CYS A 181 1.06 18.42 -1.97
C CYS A 181 -0.31 18.51 -2.68
N CYS A 182 -0.89 19.70 -2.82
CA CYS A 182 -2.13 19.89 -3.57
C CYS A 182 -1.99 19.56 -5.06
N LEU A 183 -0.92 20.02 -5.69
CA LEU A 183 -0.63 19.72 -7.10
C LEU A 183 -0.40 18.22 -7.33
N ASN A 184 0.35 17.59 -6.43
CA ASN A 184 0.69 16.18 -6.41
C ASN A 184 -0.54 15.28 -6.33
N ASN A 185 -1.49 15.62 -5.45
CA ASN A 185 -2.75 14.88 -5.31
C ASN A 185 -3.59 14.89 -6.59
N GLN A 186 -3.45 15.95 -7.39
CA GLN A 186 -4.15 16.11 -8.67
C GLN A 186 -3.29 15.68 -9.87
N THR A 187 -2.05 15.23 -9.67
CA THR A 187 -1.19 14.78 -10.75
C THR A 187 -1.40 13.29 -11.00
N LYS A 188 -1.65 12.91 -12.26
CA LYS A 188 -1.72 11.51 -12.67
C LYS A 188 -0.37 10.85 -12.39
N LYS A 189 -0.35 9.90 -11.45
CA LYS A 189 0.87 9.21 -11.01
C LYS A 189 1.52 8.44 -12.15
N ASN A 190 2.82 8.61 -12.32
CA ASN A 190 3.65 7.82 -13.22
C ASN A 190 4.04 6.51 -12.50
N VAL A 191 3.83 5.37 -13.16
CA VAL A 191 4.11 4.02 -12.62
C VAL A 191 5.37 3.44 -13.29
N TYR A 192 6.31 4.29 -13.69
CA TYR A 192 7.58 3.83 -14.25
C TYR A 192 8.31 2.95 -13.23
N PRO A 193 8.79 1.75 -13.62
CA PRO A 193 9.42 0.84 -12.69
C PRO A 193 10.74 1.44 -12.18
N LEU A 194 10.89 1.48 -10.86
CA LEU A 194 12.19 1.69 -10.23
C LEU A 194 12.84 0.32 -9.99
N PRO A 195 14.16 0.18 -10.19
CA PRO A 195 14.85 -1.07 -9.90
C PRO A 195 14.63 -1.48 -8.45
N ARG A 196 14.28 -2.75 -8.21
CA ARG A 196 14.19 -3.26 -6.84
C ARG A 196 15.60 -3.60 -6.34
N PRO A 197 15.91 -3.41 -5.05
CA PRO A 197 17.19 -3.84 -4.49
C PRO A 197 17.56 -5.29 -4.82
N ASP A 198 16.57 -6.18 -4.91
CA ASP A 198 16.75 -7.60 -5.27
C ASP A 198 17.33 -7.78 -6.69
N ASP A 199 16.84 -6.99 -7.65
CA ASP A 199 17.29 -7.05 -9.05
C ASP A 199 18.74 -6.56 -9.17
N LEU A 200 19.11 -5.56 -8.36
CA LEU A 200 20.47 -5.00 -8.32
C LEU A 200 21.50 -6.00 -7.80
N MET A 201 21.12 -6.80 -6.80
CA MET A 201 22.03 -7.80 -6.22
C MET A 201 22.37 -8.92 -7.23
N ALA A 202 21.42 -9.31 -8.08
CA ALA A 202 21.66 -10.33 -9.11
C ALA A 202 22.63 -9.85 -10.20
N GLN A 203 22.63 -8.55 -10.51
CA GLN A 203 23.42 -7.95 -11.59
C GLN A 203 24.90 -7.78 -11.25
N LEU A 204 25.23 -7.58 -9.96
CA LEU A 204 26.59 -7.37 -9.49
C LEU A 204 27.44 -8.65 -9.43
N ARG A 205 26.92 -9.75 -9.97
CA ARG A 205 27.54 -11.07 -9.91
C ARG A 205 28.91 -11.09 -10.59
N GLY A 206 29.93 -11.47 -9.83
CA GLY A 206 31.29 -11.67 -10.32
C GLY A 206 32.03 -10.37 -10.65
N ALA A 207 31.42 -9.22 -10.35
CA ALA A 207 32.09 -7.94 -10.37
C ALA A 207 33.11 -7.85 -9.23
N LYS A 208 34.27 -7.25 -9.51
CA LYS A 208 35.37 -7.08 -8.55
C LYS A 208 35.76 -5.62 -8.35
N VAL A 209 35.47 -4.79 -9.36
CA VAL A 209 35.83 -3.37 -9.38
C VAL A 209 34.56 -2.56 -9.57
N PHE A 210 34.41 -1.54 -8.74
CA PHE A 210 33.24 -0.68 -8.69
C PHE A 210 33.66 0.79 -8.76
N THR A 211 32.82 1.59 -9.42
CA THR A 211 32.91 3.05 -9.43
C THR A 211 31.49 3.57 -9.20
N LYS A 212 31.31 4.45 -8.21
CA LYS A 212 30.04 5.12 -7.95
C LYS A 212 30.16 6.59 -8.32
N LEU A 213 29.23 7.07 -9.14
CA LEU A 213 29.10 8.47 -9.50
C LEU A 213 27.81 9.04 -8.89
N ASP A 214 27.93 10.21 -8.29
CA ASP A 214 26.83 10.97 -7.68
C ASP A 214 26.51 12.17 -8.58
N LEU A 215 25.32 12.20 -9.17
CA LEU A 215 24.90 13.32 -10.02
C LEU A 215 24.56 14.56 -9.17
N ARG A 216 25.11 15.70 -9.57
CA ARG A 216 24.75 17.01 -8.98
C ARG A 216 23.32 17.34 -9.35
N TRP A 217 22.46 17.42 -8.32
CA TRP A 217 21.11 17.99 -8.42
C TRP A 217 20.34 17.43 -9.63
N GLY A 218 20.39 16.11 -9.85
CA GLY A 218 20.01 15.50 -11.13
C GLY A 218 18.63 15.93 -11.63
N TYR A 219 17.71 16.22 -10.72
CA TYR A 219 16.39 16.72 -11.05
C TYR A 219 16.34 18.12 -11.70
N ASN A 220 17.24 19.03 -11.35
CA ASN A 220 17.25 20.37 -11.95
C ASN A 220 17.76 20.39 -13.40
N ASN A 221 18.28 19.25 -13.89
CA ASN A 221 18.83 19.10 -15.23
C ASN A 221 17.77 18.69 -16.27
N VAL A 222 16.48 18.67 -15.89
CA VAL A 222 15.37 18.33 -16.79
C VAL A 222 14.34 19.45 -16.80
N TRP A 223 13.82 19.82 -17.97
CA TRP A 223 12.79 20.84 -18.08
C TRP A 223 11.42 20.36 -17.64
N VAL A 224 10.61 21.30 -17.16
CA VAL A 224 9.17 21.13 -17.16
C VAL A 224 8.68 21.34 -18.59
N LYS A 225 7.85 20.41 -19.09
CA LYS A 225 7.32 20.45 -20.45
C LYS A 225 6.65 21.79 -20.75
N GLU A 226 6.87 22.29 -21.97
CA GLU A 226 6.20 23.50 -22.44
C GLU A 226 4.67 23.34 -22.37
N GLY A 227 3.98 24.37 -21.86
CA GLY A 227 2.55 24.30 -21.53
C GLY A 227 2.22 23.77 -20.13
N ASP A 228 3.16 23.14 -19.41
CA ASP A 228 2.98 22.66 -18.03
C ASP A 228 3.71 23.51 -16.99
N LYS A 229 4.62 24.40 -17.41
CA LYS A 229 5.39 25.31 -16.55
C LYS A 229 4.52 26.15 -15.60
N TRP A 230 3.29 26.51 -15.97
CA TRP A 230 2.39 27.27 -15.09
C TRP A 230 1.92 26.48 -13.86
N LYS A 231 2.01 25.14 -13.93
CA LYS A 231 1.58 24.25 -12.85
C LYS A 231 2.57 24.21 -11.69
N THR A 232 3.84 24.54 -11.93
CA THR A 232 4.87 24.61 -10.89
C THR A 232 4.85 25.93 -10.12
N ALA A 233 3.83 26.77 -10.34
CA ALA A 233 3.75 28.08 -9.73
C ALA A 233 3.71 28.01 -8.20
N PHE A 234 4.56 28.82 -7.56
CA PHE A 234 4.68 28.93 -6.13
C PHE A 234 4.59 30.38 -5.67
N ARG A 235 3.94 30.57 -4.53
CA ARG A 235 3.65 31.89 -3.96
C ARG A 235 4.54 32.15 -2.76
N THR A 236 5.07 33.36 -2.75
CA THR A 236 5.87 33.91 -1.67
C THR A 236 5.25 35.21 -1.20
N LYS A 237 5.79 35.79 -0.12
CA LYS A 237 5.41 37.14 0.30
C LYS A 237 5.86 38.26 -0.66
N TYR A 238 6.73 37.94 -1.61
CA TYR A 238 7.28 38.90 -2.59
C TYR A 238 6.64 38.77 -3.98
N GLY A 239 5.82 37.75 -4.21
CA GLY A 239 5.16 37.53 -5.49
C GLY A 239 4.91 36.07 -5.81
N LEU A 240 4.38 35.86 -7.02
CA LEU A 240 4.14 34.54 -7.61
C LEU A 240 5.21 34.25 -8.67
N TYR A 241 5.83 33.09 -8.56
CA TYR A 241 6.89 32.63 -9.47
C TYR A 241 6.54 31.24 -9.99
N LYS A 242 7.16 30.81 -11.08
CA LYS A 242 7.06 29.43 -11.60
C LYS A 242 8.46 28.88 -11.88
N SER A 243 8.61 27.58 -11.72
CA SER A 243 9.86 26.89 -12.09
C SER A 243 9.85 26.50 -13.55
N LEU A 244 10.99 26.71 -14.23
CA LEU A 244 11.20 26.31 -15.61
C LEU A 244 11.83 24.91 -15.71
N VAL A 245 12.71 24.61 -14.77
CA VAL A 245 13.32 23.29 -14.59
C VAL A 245 12.56 22.48 -13.54
N MET A 246 12.75 21.17 -13.56
CA MET A 246 12.17 20.30 -12.57
C MET A 246 12.72 20.62 -11.18
N THR A 247 11.82 20.62 -10.20
CA THR A 247 12.12 20.90 -8.80
C THR A 247 11.77 19.70 -7.93
N PHE A 248 12.44 19.61 -6.79
CA PHE A 248 12.08 18.66 -5.74
C PHE A 248 10.63 18.88 -5.28
N GLY A 249 9.97 17.78 -4.92
CA GLY A 249 8.62 17.79 -4.36
C GLY A 249 7.50 17.48 -5.33
N LEU A 250 7.75 17.41 -6.65
CA LEU A 250 6.74 16.94 -7.62
C LEU A 250 6.67 15.40 -7.65
N THR A 251 5.46 14.83 -7.68
CA THR A 251 5.23 13.37 -7.51
C THR A 251 5.93 12.50 -8.56
N ASN A 252 5.93 12.95 -9.82
CA ASN A 252 6.45 12.14 -10.93
C ASN A 252 7.94 12.41 -11.22
N THR A 253 8.60 13.28 -10.45
CA THR A 253 10.00 13.65 -10.63
C THR A 253 10.93 12.43 -10.60
N PRO A 254 10.90 11.57 -9.57
CA PRO A 254 11.80 10.40 -9.51
C PRO A 254 11.58 9.43 -10.68
N ALA A 255 10.31 9.12 -10.98
CA ALA A 255 9.94 8.19 -12.05
C ALA A 255 10.36 8.70 -13.43
N SER A 256 10.20 10.00 -13.69
CA SER A 256 10.56 10.59 -14.99
C SER A 256 12.07 10.70 -15.16
N PHE A 257 12.79 11.04 -14.08
CA PHE A 257 14.25 11.06 -14.08
C PHE A 257 14.84 9.67 -14.30
N GLN A 258 14.32 8.66 -13.59
CA GLN A 258 14.74 7.27 -13.81
C GLN A 258 14.51 6.84 -15.27
N HIS A 259 13.38 7.23 -15.88
CA HIS A 259 13.11 6.89 -17.27
C HIS A 259 14.11 7.50 -18.24
N PHE A 260 14.45 8.78 -18.02
CA PHE A 260 15.49 9.47 -18.79
C PHE A 260 16.85 8.75 -18.67
N MET A 261 17.30 8.49 -17.44
CA MET A 261 18.56 7.80 -17.18
C MET A 261 18.59 6.39 -17.78
N ASN A 262 17.50 5.64 -17.64
CA ASN A 262 17.40 4.29 -18.20
C ASN A 262 17.47 4.29 -19.72
N ASN A 263 16.92 5.31 -20.38
CA ASN A 263 17.04 5.41 -21.82
C ASN A 263 18.44 5.86 -22.27
N LEU A 264 19.08 6.76 -21.51
CA LEU A 264 20.43 7.23 -21.80
C LEU A 264 21.48 6.11 -21.72
N PHE A 265 21.30 5.18 -20.79
CA PHE A 265 22.23 4.07 -20.54
C PHE A 265 21.68 2.71 -20.96
N LYS A 266 20.64 2.66 -21.80
CA LYS A 266 19.84 1.46 -22.09
C LYS A 266 20.65 0.22 -22.47
N ASP A 267 21.72 0.39 -23.22
CA ASP A 267 22.64 -0.66 -23.70
C ASP A 267 23.73 -1.04 -22.69
N LEU A 268 23.94 -0.23 -21.64
CA LEU A 268 24.88 -0.49 -20.55
C LEU A 268 24.17 -1.00 -19.28
N LEU A 269 22.86 -0.76 -19.17
CA LEU A 269 22.01 -1.35 -18.13
C LEU A 269 22.10 -2.87 -18.18
N ASP A 270 22.16 -3.48 -17.01
CA ASP A 270 22.24 -4.94 -16.80
C ASP A 270 23.51 -5.60 -17.38
N VAL A 271 24.43 -4.81 -17.95
CA VAL A 271 25.73 -5.25 -18.49
C VAL A 271 26.88 -4.81 -17.59
N CYS A 272 26.97 -3.51 -17.32
CA CYS A 272 28.05 -2.92 -16.52
C CYS A 272 27.63 -1.70 -15.70
N VAL A 273 26.38 -1.24 -15.83
CA VAL A 273 25.86 -0.06 -15.14
C VAL A 273 24.54 -0.38 -14.45
N ILE A 274 24.41 0.09 -13.21
CA ILE A 274 23.18 0.12 -12.41
C ILE A 274 22.88 1.59 -12.11
N ILE A 275 21.63 2.00 -12.30
CA ILE A 275 21.20 3.37 -12.04
C ILE A 275 20.00 3.37 -11.12
N TYR A 276 20.08 4.14 -10.05
CA TYR A 276 18.97 4.44 -9.17
C TYR A 276 18.91 5.94 -8.95
N LEU A 277 17.97 6.60 -9.62
CA LEU A 277 17.82 8.05 -9.62
C LEU A 277 19.16 8.73 -9.94
N ASP A 278 19.73 9.46 -8.99
CA ASP A 278 20.96 10.24 -9.13
C ASP A 278 22.25 9.41 -8.90
N ASP A 279 22.13 8.19 -8.37
CA ASP A 279 23.24 7.30 -8.05
C ASP A 279 23.53 6.32 -9.20
N ILE A 280 24.69 6.47 -9.85
CA ILE A 280 25.17 5.57 -10.91
C ILE A 280 26.25 4.65 -10.34
N LEU A 281 26.04 3.34 -10.41
CA LEU A 281 27.02 2.33 -10.05
C LEU A 281 27.52 1.62 -11.30
N ILE A 282 28.82 1.73 -11.55
CA ILE A 282 29.53 1.03 -12.62
C ILE A 282 30.25 -0.15 -11.98
N TYR A 283 30.17 -1.33 -12.61
CA TYR A 283 30.76 -2.56 -12.09
C TYR A 283 31.41 -3.38 -13.19
N SER A 284 32.53 -4.06 -12.90
CA SER A 284 33.27 -4.86 -13.88
C SER A 284 34.11 -5.95 -13.22
N LYS A 285 34.58 -6.91 -14.02
CA LYS A 285 35.34 -8.08 -13.54
C LYS A 285 36.83 -7.79 -13.34
N ASP A 286 37.38 -6.82 -14.08
CA ASP A 286 38.79 -6.46 -14.10
C ASP A 286 38.95 -4.95 -14.34
N ASP A 287 40.11 -4.39 -13.99
CA ASP A 287 40.36 -2.95 -14.04
C ASP A 287 40.42 -2.37 -15.47
N ALA A 288 40.88 -3.18 -16.44
CA ALA A 288 41.03 -2.73 -17.82
C ALA A 288 39.67 -2.54 -18.48
N THR A 289 38.77 -3.52 -18.37
CA THR A 289 37.38 -3.39 -18.81
C THR A 289 36.63 -2.32 -18.02
N HIS A 290 36.89 -2.21 -16.71
CA HIS A 290 36.29 -1.17 -15.87
C HIS A 290 36.63 0.23 -16.37
N THR A 291 37.89 0.46 -16.73
CA THR A 291 38.33 1.75 -17.25
C THR A 291 37.54 2.12 -18.51
N GLN A 292 37.33 1.18 -19.43
CA GLN A 292 36.52 1.40 -20.65
C GLN A 292 35.07 1.74 -20.32
N HIS A 293 34.44 1.04 -19.37
CA HIS A 293 33.07 1.34 -18.95
C HIS A 293 32.94 2.72 -18.31
N VAL A 294 33.90 3.13 -17.47
CA VAL A 294 33.88 4.47 -16.85
C VAL A 294 34.06 5.56 -17.91
N HIS A 295 34.94 5.37 -18.91
CA HIS A 295 35.07 6.28 -20.05
C HIS A 295 33.75 6.46 -20.80
N GLU A 296 33.09 5.36 -21.15
CA GLU A 296 31.81 5.40 -21.86
C GLU A 296 30.72 6.13 -21.06
N VAL A 297 30.62 5.84 -19.75
CA VAL A 297 29.64 6.50 -18.89
C VAL A 297 29.92 8.00 -18.77
N LEU A 298 31.16 8.41 -18.50
CA LEU A 298 31.52 9.83 -18.39
C LEU A 298 31.34 10.58 -19.71
N GLN A 299 31.62 9.93 -20.85
CA GLN A 299 31.37 10.49 -22.18
C GLN A 299 29.88 10.79 -22.37
N ARG A 300 28.99 9.84 -22.06
CA ARG A 300 27.53 10.06 -22.17
C ARG A 300 27.01 11.14 -21.24
N LEU A 301 27.53 11.21 -20.02
CA LEU A 301 27.21 12.29 -19.09
C LEU A 301 27.63 13.65 -19.66
N MET A 302 28.83 13.74 -20.23
CA MET A 302 29.33 14.95 -20.88
C MET A 302 28.48 15.37 -22.09
N ASP A 303 28.16 14.44 -22.98
CA ASP A 303 27.38 14.70 -24.19
C ASP A 303 25.94 15.15 -23.88
N ASN A 304 25.40 14.72 -22.75
CA ASN A 304 24.06 15.07 -22.28
C ASN A 304 24.05 16.15 -21.20
N GLN A 305 25.19 16.80 -20.94
CA GLN A 305 25.34 17.90 -19.97
C GLN A 305 24.85 17.52 -18.56
N LEU A 306 25.17 16.30 -18.13
CA LEU A 306 24.95 15.82 -16.78
C LEU A 306 26.24 15.89 -15.98
N PHE A 307 26.15 16.42 -14.76
CA PHE A 307 27.32 16.77 -13.96
C PHE A 307 27.39 15.93 -12.68
N CYS A 308 28.60 15.56 -12.26
CA CYS A 308 28.86 14.77 -11.07
C CYS A 308 29.49 15.60 -9.95
N LYS A 309 29.24 15.20 -8.70
CA LYS A 309 29.93 15.78 -7.53
C LYS A 309 31.17 14.94 -7.23
N ALA A 310 32.34 15.41 -7.68
CA ALA A 310 33.61 14.69 -7.55
C ALA A 310 33.88 14.25 -6.10
N SER A 311 33.67 15.13 -5.12
CA SER A 311 33.82 14.86 -3.68
C SER A 311 32.93 13.72 -3.14
N LYS A 312 31.87 13.31 -3.85
CA LYS A 312 31.00 12.18 -3.51
C LYS A 312 31.16 10.96 -4.42
N CYS A 313 31.97 11.08 -5.48
CA CYS A 313 32.25 9.98 -6.38
C CYS A 313 33.34 9.08 -5.79
N THR A 314 33.29 7.79 -6.12
CA THR A 314 34.34 6.81 -5.77
C THR A 314 34.73 6.04 -7.02
N PHE A 315 36.03 5.84 -7.23
CA PHE A 315 36.56 5.26 -8.46
C PHE A 315 37.43 4.04 -8.15
N HIS A 316 37.28 2.97 -8.94
CA HIS A 316 38.15 1.78 -8.89
C HIS A 316 38.30 1.15 -7.50
N VAL A 317 37.20 0.98 -6.78
CA VAL A 317 37.20 0.37 -5.45
C VAL A 317 36.71 -1.07 -5.49
N THR A 318 37.17 -1.91 -4.57
CA THR A 318 36.68 -3.29 -4.39
C THR A 318 35.47 -3.38 -3.46
N SER A 319 35.15 -2.27 -2.78
CA SER A 319 34.00 -2.14 -1.90
C SER A 319 33.36 -0.76 -2.04
N VAL A 320 32.04 -0.68 -2.20
CA VAL A 320 31.33 0.60 -2.35
C VAL A 320 29.98 0.58 -1.64
N GLU A 321 29.61 1.71 -1.02
CA GLU A 321 28.27 1.88 -0.46
C GLU A 321 27.28 2.33 -1.54
N TYR A 322 26.25 1.52 -1.77
CA TYR A 322 25.21 1.78 -2.76
C TYR A 322 23.83 1.42 -2.19
N LEU A 323 22.88 2.36 -2.25
CA LEU A 323 21.51 2.23 -1.70
C LEU A 323 21.47 1.76 -0.23
N GLY A 324 22.49 2.16 0.55
CA GLY A 324 22.62 1.83 1.96
C GLY A 324 22.98 0.37 2.25
N ILE A 325 23.57 -0.32 1.27
CA ILE A 325 24.24 -1.63 1.41
C ILE A 325 25.69 -1.46 0.93
N VAL A 326 26.62 -2.17 1.54
CA VAL A 326 28.02 -2.23 1.09
C VAL A 326 28.16 -3.39 0.10
N VAL A 327 28.45 -3.05 -1.15
CA VAL A 327 28.76 -4.01 -2.21
C VAL A 327 30.24 -4.37 -2.15
N LEU A 328 30.55 -5.66 -2.15
CA LEU A 328 31.90 -6.23 -2.10
C LEU A 328 32.11 -7.16 -3.31
N ASP A 329 33.37 -7.41 -3.65
CA ASP A 329 33.75 -8.43 -4.65
C ASP A 329 33.25 -9.86 -4.29
N LYS A 330 33.11 -10.14 -3.00
CA LYS A 330 32.65 -11.44 -2.46
C LYS A 330 31.15 -11.50 -2.15
N GLY A 331 30.43 -10.38 -2.17
CA GLY A 331 29.02 -10.36 -1.82
C GLY A 331 28.51 -9.00 -1.32
N PHE A 332 27.60 -9.03 -0.35
CA PHE A 332 26.97 -7.84 0.22
C PHE A 332 27.12 -7.84 1.74
N SER A 333 27.35 -6.65 2.30
CA SER A 333 27.43 -6.41 3.74
C SER A 333 26.59 -5.19 4.12
N LEU A 334 26.21 -5.09 5.39
CA LEU A 334 25.61 -3.89 5.93
C LEU A 334 26.65 -2.81 6.20
N ASP A 335 26.22 -1.57 6.10
CA ASP A 335 27.03 -0.41 6.46
C ASP A 335 27.29 -0.37 7.98
N LYS A 336 28.51 0.02 8.35
CA LYS A 336 28.97 0.07 9.75
C LYS A 336 28.13 1.03 10.59
N LEU A 337 27.68 2.15 10.03
CA LEU A 337 26.83 3.10 10.77
C LEU A 337 25.45 2.51 11.05
N LYS A 338 24.88 1.72 10.12
CA LYS A 338 23.62 1.01 10.35
C LYS A 338 23.78 -0.11 11.39
N ILE A 339 24.89 -0.84 11.34
CA ILE A 339 25.25 -1.83 12.36
C ILE A 339 25.33 -1.15 13.74
N GLN A 340 26.04 -0.03 13.84
CA GLN A 340 26.16 0.74 15.08
C GLN A 340 24.80 1.27 15.55
N ALA A 341 23.98 1.82 14.66
CA ALA A 341 22.62 2.29 15.00
C ALA A 341 21.73 1.16 15.55
N VAL A 342 21.90 -0.08 15.07
CA VAL A 342 21.20 -1.25 15.63
C VAL A 342 21.76 -1.62 16.99
N GLN A 343 23.09 -1.61 17.18
CA GLN A 343 23.73 -1.89 18.47
C GLN A 343 23.30 -0.90 19.56
N GLU A 344 23.24 0.37 19.22
CA GLU A 344 22.89 1.46 20.14
C GLU A 344 21.38 1.68 20.25
N TRP A 345 20.56 0.92 19.51
CA TRP A 345 19.11 1.10 19.50
C TRP A 345 18.53 0.94 20.91
N PRO A 346 17.83 1.95 21.44
CA PRO A 346 17.31 1.94 22.81
C PRO A 346 16.18 0.92 22.97
N ILE A 347 16.06 0.34 24.16
CA ILE A 347 15.00 -0.64 24.44
C ILE A 347 13.63 0.04 24.26
N PRO A 348 12.75 -0.47 23.38
CA PRO A 348 11.43 0.11 23.17
C PRO A 348 10.57 0.07 24.43
N THR A 349 9.97 1.22 24.76
CA THR A 349 9.06 1.38 25.91
C THR A 349 7.59 1.51 25.48
N LYS A 350 7.33 1.69 24.18
CA LYS A 350 6.00 1.88 23.61
C LYS A 350 5.83 1.12 22.29
N VAL A 351 4.58 0.82 21.94
CA VAL A 351 4.22 0.11 20.69
C VAL A 351 4.79 0.78 19.44
N LYS A 352 4.77 2.12 19.36
CA LYS A 352 5.33 2.87 18.22
C LYS A 352 6.85 2.66 18.05
N GLU A 353 7.58 2.54 19.16
CA GLU A 353 9.03 2.32 19.14
C GLU A 353 9.34 0.89 18.66
N VAL A 354 8.53 -0.10 19.08
CA VAL A 354 8.61 -1.48 18.57
C VAL A 354 8.29 -1.55 17.09
N GLN A 355 7.25 -0.84 16.64
CA GLN A 355 6.91 -0.74 15.21
C GLN A 355 8.04 -0.11 14.39
N SER A 356 8.69 0.93 14.91
CA SER A 356 9.83 1.57 14.26
C SER A 356 11.03 0.61 14.15
N PHE A 357 11.34 -0.12 15.22
CA PHE A 357 12.41 -1.11 15.22
C PHE A 357 12.11 -2.26 14.26
N LEU A 358 10.91 -2.84 14.32
CA LEU A 358 10.49 -3.92 13.41
C LEU A 358 10.47 -3.48 11.95
N GLY A 359 10.05 -2.24 11.65
CA GLY A 359 10.09 -1.69 10.30
C GLY A 359 11.52 -1.63 9.75
N PHE A 360 12.47 -1.19 10.58
CA PHE A 360 13.88 -1.16 10.21
C PHE A 360 14.48 -2.57 10.09
N ALA A 361 14.25 -3.43 11.09
CA ALA A 361 14.77 -4.80 11.10
C ALA A 361 14.23 -5.63 9.93
N ASN A 362 13.00 -5.37 9.48
CA ASN A 362 12.42 -6.02 8.31
C ASN A 362 13.11 -5.63 6.99
N PHE A 363 13.70 -4.43 6.90
CA PHE A 363 14.56 -4.05 5.76
C PHE A 363 15.86 -4.89 5.74
N LEU A 364 16.32 -5.35 6.90
CA LEU A 364 17.56 -6.11 7.07
C LEU A 364 17.35 -7.64 7.18
N GLN A 365 16.12 -8.12 7.06
CA GLN A 365 15.76 -9.52 7.35
C GLN A 365 16.55 -10.55 6.53
N TRP A 366 17.05 -10.19 5.34
CA TRP A 366 17.80 -11.10 4.46
C TRP A 366 19.16 -11.51 5.00
N PHE A 367 19.73 -10.69 5.87
CA PHE A 367 21.00 -10.94 6.54
C PHE A 367 20.83 -11.82 7.80
N VAL A 368 19.59 -12.04 8.24
CA VAL A 368 19.26 -12.67 9.52
C VAL A 368 18.54 -14.00 9.31
N ALA A 369 19.20 -15.10 9.66
CA ALA A 369 18.58 -16.41 9.66
C ALA A 369 17.43 -16.48 10.68
N ASN A 370 16.31 -17.11 10.31
CA ASN A 370 15.13 -17.30 11.17
C ASN A 370 14.51 -16.00 11.74
N PHE A 371 14.66 -14.88 11.03
CA PHE A 371 14.16 -13.55 11.44
C PHE A 371 12.71 -13.59 11.96
N SER A 372 11.79 -14.23 11.23
CA SER A 372 10.37 -14.26 11.60
C SER A 372 10.09 -14.94 12.94
N HIS A 373 10.89 -15.96 13.32
CA HIS A 373 10.76 -16.61 14.62
C HIS A 373 11.27 -15.71 15.74
N MET A 374 12.44 -15.12 15.53
CA MET A 374 13.10 -14.24 16.50
C MET A 374 12.28 -12.96 16.76
N ALA A 375 11.68 -12.38 15.72
CA ALA A 375 10.85 -11.18 15.80
C ALA A 375 9.44 -11.42 16.36
N ARG A 376 9.01 -12.69 16.52
CA ARG A 376 7.62 -13.03 16.87
C ARG A 376 7.14 -12.45 18.21
N PRO A 377 7.93 -12.46 19.30
CA PRO A 377 7.53 -11.82 20.56
C PRO A 377 7.26 -10.32 20.37
N LEU A 378 8.09 -9.63 19.58
CA LEU A 378 7.91 -8.22 19.27
C LEU A 378 6.68 -7.95 18.38
N HIS A 379 6.42 -8.80 17.38
CA HIS A 379 5.21 -8.69 16.55
C HIS A 379 3.92 -8.88 17.36
N ASN A 380 3.94 -9.71 18.41
CA ASN A 380 2.78 -9.90 19.28
C ASN A 380 2.46 -8.63 20.09
N LEU A 381 3.46 -7.83 20.49
CA LEU A 381 3.25 -6.54 21.17
C LEU A 381 2.57 -5.48 20.30
N VAL A 382 2.56 -5.66 18.97
CA VAL A 382 2.01 -4.69 18.01
C VAL A 382 0.55 -4.98 17.63
N LYS A 383 0.00 -6.14 18.04
CA LYS A 383 -1.38 -6.54 17.72
C LYS A 383 -2.41 -5.67 18.46
N LYS A 384 -3.55 -5.41 17.81
CA LYS A 384 -4.70 -4.72 18.42
C LYS A 384 -5.17 -5.51 19.66
N ASP A 385 -5.53 -4.79 20.72
CA ASP A 385 -6.05 -5.33 22.00
C ASP A 385 -5.05 -6.17 22.83
N THR A 386 -3.74 -6.07 22.58
CA THR A 386 -2.71 -6.71 23.43
C THR A 386 -2.21 -5.74 24.51
N PRO A 387 -2.25 -6.10 25.81
CA PRO A 387 -1.72 -5.24 26.87
C PRO A 387 -0.19 -5.13 26.76
N TRP A 388 0.34 -3.92 26.95
CA TRP A 388 1.78 -3.68 26.90
C TRP A 388 2.48 -4.39 28.07
N LYS A 389 3.28 -5.41 27.76
CA LYS A 389 4.10 -6.14 28.72
C LYS A 389 5.45 -6.48 28.09
N TRP A 390 6.49 -5.79 28.52
CA TRP A 390 7.87 -6.09 28.13
C TRP A 390 8.48 -7.05 29.16
N GLY A 391 8.61 -8.32 28.81
CA GLY A 391 9.19 -9.35 29.67
C GLY A 391 10.52 -9.87 29.13
N THR A 392 10.99 -10.98 29.71
CA THR A 392 12.24 -11.64 29.30
C THR A 392 12.19 -12.10 27.84
N ARG A 393 11.03 -12.59 27.36
CA ARG A 393 10.87 -13.07 25.98
C ARG A 393 11.02 -11.97 24.94
N GLU A 394 10.47 -10.79 25.23
CA GLU A 394 10.55 -9.62 24.36
C GLU A 394 11.97 -9.03 24.38
N GLN A 395 12.62 -9.04 25.55
CA GLN A 395 14.01 -8.62 25.70
C GLN A 395 14.99 -9.54 24.96
N GLU A 396 14.82 -10.87 25.08
CA GLU A 396 15.62 -11.87 24.36
C GLU A 396 15.41 -11.77 22.85
N ALA A 397 14.17 -11.56 22.39
CA ALA A 397 13.87 -11.33 20.98
C ALA A 397 14.53 -10.05 20.43
N PHE A 398 14.46 -8.96 21.20
CA PHE A 398 15.07 -7.69 20.82
C PHE A 398 16.60 -7.78 20.76
N GLN A 399 17.23 -8.35 21.79
CA GLN A 399 18.68 -8.52 21.82
C GLN A 399 19.16 -9.52 20.77
N GLY A 400 18.47 -10.65 20.63
CA GLY A 400 18.79 -11.65 19.61
C GLY A 400 18.74 -11.09 18.19
N LEU A 401 17.75 -10.24 17.89
CA LEU A 401 17.69 -9.56 16.58
C LEU A 401 18.85 -8.57 16.40
N LYS A 402 19.21 -7.81 17.43
CA LYS A 402 20.37 -6.91 17.38
C LYS A 402 21.65 -7.68 17.11
N ASP A 403 21.88 -8.78 17.83
CA ASP A 403 23.06 -9.63 17.70
C ASP A 403 23.11 -10.32 16.33
N ALA A 404 21.98 -10.78 15.82
CA ALA A 404 21.92 -11.45 14.52
C ALA A 404 22.14 -10.47 13.35
N ILE A 405 21.66 -9.23 13.45
CA ILE A 405 21.90 -8.19 12.44
C ILE A 405 23.37 -7.72 12.47
N THR A 406 23.97 -7.64 13.66
CA THR A 406 25.34 -7.12 13.82
C THR A 406 26.42 -8.15 13.54
N ASN A 407 26.14 -9.42 13.80
CA ASN A 407 27.01 -10.54 13.43
C ASN A 407 26.64 -11.15 12.07
N ALA A 408 25.79 -10.47 11.29
CA ALA A 408 25.31 -10.97 10.02
C ALA A 408 26.47 -11.31 9.07
N PRO A 409 26.49 -12.52 8.47
CA PRO A 409 27.52 -12.88 7.51
C PRO A 409 27.34 -12.10 6.20
N VAL A 410 28.44 -11.96 5.45
CA VAL A 410 28.41 -11.45 4.08
C VAL A 410 27.51 -12.37 3.24
N LEU A 411 26.45 -11.82 2.65
CA LEU A 411 25.62 -12.54 1.68
C LEU A 411 26.44 -12.69 0.40
N CYS A 412 26.86 -13.92 0.10
CA CYS A 412 27.69 -14.21 -1.06
C CYS A 412 26.92 -14.00 -2.37
N HIS A 413 27.63 -13.58 -3.42
CA HIS A 413 27.06 -13.53 -4.77
C HIS A 413 26.55 -14.91 -5.20
N ALA A 414 25.38 -14.96 -5.85
CA ALA A 414 24.84 -16.21 -6.35
C ALA A 414 25.77 -16.82 -7.42
N GLU A 415 26.08 -18.11 -7.29
CA GLU A 415 26.89 -18.86 -8.25
C GLU A 415 26.05 -19.90 -9.00
N PRO A 416 25.43 -19.54 -10.14
CA PRO A 416 24.75 -20.44 -11.08
C PRO A 416 25.47 -21.73 -11.49
N SER A 417 26.80 -21.78 -11.38
CA SER A 417 27.58 -23.00 -11.65
C SER A 417 27.56 -24.00 -10.49
N LYS A 418 27.14 -23.58 -9.30
CA LYS A 418 27.01 -24.45 -8.12
C LYS A 418 25.55 -24.92 -7.99
N PRO A 419 25.34 -26.13 -7.45
CA PRO A 419 24.00 -26.58 -7.10
C PRO A 419 23.42 -25.68 -6.00
N TYR A 420 22.19 -25.22 -6.21
CA TYR A 420 21.44 -24.51 -5.18
C TYR A 420 20.64 -25.51 -4.35
N PHE A 421 20.62 -25.28 -3.04
CA PHE A 421 19.82 -26.08 -2.12
C PHE A 421 18.76 -25.19 -1.48
N LEU A 422 17.49 -25.50 -1.76
CA LEU A 422 16.35 -24.88 -1.10
C LEU A 422 15.86 -25.82 0.01
N GLU A 423 16.16 -25.47 1.26
CA GLU A 423 15.67 -26.22 2.41
C GLU A 423 14.31 -25.66 2.84
N THR A 424 13.26 -26.47 2.73
CA THR A 424 11.91 -26.12 3.19
C THR A 424 11.49 -27.03 4.34
N ASN A 425 10.69 -26.53 5.27
CA ASN A 425 10.08 -27.34 6.32
C ASN A 425 8.63 -26.92 6.49
N ALA A 426 7.75 -27.91 6.56
CA ALA A 426 6.33 -27.74 6.72
C ALA A 426 5.82 -28.76 7.76
N SER A 427 5.00 -28.31 8.71
CA SER A 427 4.57 -29.12 9.83
C SER A 427 3.59 -30.24 9.42
N GLY A 428 3.74 -31.42 10.05
CA GLY A 428 2.79 -32.53 10.19
C GLY A 428 2.09 -33.05 8.92
N ALA A 429 1.19 -32.27 8.34
CA ALA A 429 0.36 -32.66 7.18
C ALA A 429 1.06 -32.46 5.83
N ALA A 430 2.13 -31.67 5.77
CA ALA A 430 2.79 -31.31 4.52
C ALA A 430 3.90 -32.28 4.07
N LEU A 431 4.54 -33.00 5.00
CA LEU A 431 5.57 -34.00 4.68
C LEU A 431 5.00 -35.17 3.86
N GLY A 432 3.81 -35.66 4.23
CA GLY A 432 3.11 -36.70 3.47
C GLY A 432 2.70 -36.26 2.06
N ASN A 433 2.56 -34.95 1.81
CA ASN A 433 2.23 -34.44 0.47
C ASN A 433 3.44 -34.43 -0.48
N LEU A 434 4.68 -34.29 0.02
CA LEU A 434 5.89 -34.28 -0.81
C LEU A 434 6.34 -35.70 -1.21
N GLU A 435 6.21 -36.66 -0.30
CA GLU A 435 6.40 -38.09 -0.62
C GLU A 435 5.33 -38.58 -1.61
N TYR A 436 4.06 -38.24 -1.36
CA TYR A 436 2.97 -38.50 -2.32
C TYR A 436 3.21 -37.84 -3.69
N TRP A 437 3.78 -36.63 -3.75
CA TRP A 437 4.11 -35.95 -5.00
C TRP A 437 5.20 -36.68 -5.80
N LYS A 438 6.19 -37.25 -5.11
CA LYS A 438 7.30 -37.99 -5.73
C LYS A 438 6.85 -39.34 -6.31
N GLU A 439 5.81 -39.96 -5.74
CA GLU A 439 5.37 -41.32 -6.08
C GLU A 439 4.05 -41.38 -6.87
N SER A 440 3.22 -40.32 -6.85
CA SER A 440 1.88 -40.36 -7.45
C SER A 440 1.88 -40.14 -8.97
N ARG A 441 1.12 -40.99 -9.69
CA ARG A 441 0.84 -40.86 -11.13
C ARG A 441 -0.35 -39.92 -11.45
N THR A 442 -1.08 -39.45 -10.44
CA THR A 442 -2.29 -38.61 -10.61
C THR A 442 -2.35 -37.51 -9.56
N PHE A 443 -2.47 -36.25 -9.97
CA PHE A 443 -2.51 -35.09 -9.07
C PHE A 443 -3.95 -34.66 -8.73
N ASN A 444 -4.20 -34.32 -7.46
CA ASN A 444 -5.44 -33.62 -7.07
C ASN A 444 -5.43 -32.17 -7.59
N ARG A 445 -6.58 -31.48 -7.59
CA ARG A 445 -6.71 -30.13 -8.19
C ARG A 445 -5.77 -29.06 -7.59
N ARG A 446 -5.40 -29.17 -6.30
CA ARG A 446 -4.42 -28.27 -5.67
C ARG A 446 -3.00 -28.62 -6.09
N HIS A 447 -2.63 -29.90 -6.13
CA HIS A 447 -1.32 -30.37 -6.60
C HIS A 447 -1.12 -30.11 -8.09
N ALA A 448 -2.16 -30.24 -8.93
CA ALA A 448 -2.08 -29.92 -10.37
C ALA A 448 -1.80 -28.43 -10.63
N GLN A 449 -2.36 -27.53 -9.80
CA GLN A 449 -2.12 -26.10 -9.89
C GLN A 449 -0.66 -25.76 -9.53
N TRP A 450 -0.11 -26.37 -8.48
CA TRP A 450 1.31 -26.21 -8.12
C TRP A 450 2.25 -26.96 -9.07
N HIS A 451 1.83 -28.07 -9.67
CA HIS A 451 2.62 -28.82 -10.65
C HIS A 451 2.85 -28.00 -11.92
N LEU A 452 1.84 -27.28 -12.42
CA LEU A 452 2.02 -26.37 -13.57
C LEU A 452 3.02 -25.26 -13.26
N LEU A 453 2.98 -24.72 -12.04
CA LEU A 453 3.92 -23.68 -11.60
C LEU A 453 5.34 -24.23 -11.41
N LEU A 454 5.47 -25.40 -10.78
CA LEU A 454 6.76 -26.00 -10.46
C LEU A 454 7.42 -26.73 -11.63
N ALA A 455 6.65 -27.15 -12.64
CA ALA A 455 7.18 -27.76 -13.88
C ALA A 455 8.12 -26.82 -14.65
N GLY A 456 8.05 -25.51 -14.40
CA GLY A 456 8.98 -24.52 -14.94
C GLY A 456 10.37 -24.52 -14.27
N TYR A 457 10.58 -25.29 -13.20
CA TYR A 457 11.83 -25.36 -12.45
C TYR A 457 12.45 -26.76 -12.53
N ASN A 458 13.76 -26.84 -12.70
CA ASN A 458 14.52 -28.10 -12.67
C ASN A 458 15.07 -28.33 -11.24
N PHE A 459 14.40 -29.19 -10.46
CA PHE A 459 14.78 -29.48 -9.08
C PHE A 459 14.64 -30.97 -8.76
N GLN A 460 15.41 -31.44 -7.77
CA GLN A 460 15.32 -32.79 -7.23
C GLN A 460 14.89 -32.73 -5.76
N ILE A 461 13.82 -33.46 -5.42
CA ILE A 461 13.37 -33.56 -4.03
C ILE A 461 14.20 -34.64 -3.30
N VAL A 462 14.99 -34.20 -2.33
CA VAL A 462 15.82 -35.07 -1.47
C VAL A 462 15.29 -35.00 -0.03
N TYR A 463 14.94 -36.16 0.53
CA TYR A 463 14.55 -36.25 1.93
C TYR A 463 15.77 -36.06 2.84
N ARG A 464 15.64 -35.20 3.86
CA ARG A 464 16.68 -34.96 4.86
C ARG A 464 16.17 -35.35 6.26
N PRO A 465 16.80 -36.33 6.94
CA PRO A 465 16.38 -36.74 8.28
C PRO A 465 16.43 -35.58 9.29
N GLY A 466 15.44 -35.48 10.18
CA GLY A 466 15.27 -34.34 11.12
C GLY A 466 16.51 -33.98 11.95
N LYS A 467 17.34 -34.97 12.31
CA LYS A 467 18.63 -34.75 13.01
C LYS A 467 19.65 -33.89 12.23
N GLN A 468 19.48 -33.78 10.91
CA GLN A 468 20.34 -32.97 10.02
C GLN A 468 19.64 -31.68 9.53
N SER A 469 18.39 -31.43 9.96
CA SER A 469 17.53 -30.34 9.50
C SER A 469 17.44 -29.17 10.48
N GLY A 470 18.44 -28.94 11.34
CA GLY A 470 18.37 -27.99 12.46
C GLY A 470 18.04 -26.53 12.10
N LYS A 471 18.24 -26.09 10.84
CA LYS A 471 17.92 -24.73 10.38
C LYS A 471 16.41 -24.55 10.08
N PRO A 472 15.77 -25.40 9.25
CA PRO A 472 14.32 -25.38 9.09
C PRO A 472 13.50 -25.94 10.25
N ASP A 473 14.03 -26.87 11.05
CA ASP A 473 13.29 -27.59 12.13
C ASP A 473 12.82 -26.67 13.26
N ALA A 474 13.59 -25.62 13.57
CA ALA A 474 13.23 -24.60 14.55
C ALA A 474 12.07 -23.68 14.09
N LEU A 475 11.79 -23.60 12.78
CA LEU A 475 10.68 -22.78 12.26
C LEU A 475 9.34 -23.53 12.24
N SER A 476 9.34 -24.87 12.28
CA SER A 476 8.12 -25.68 12.16
C SER A 476 7.75 -26.48 13.41
N GLN A 477 8.70 -26.82 14.29
CA GLN A 477 8.40 -27.56 15.53
C GLN A 477 8.09 -26.61 16.70
N ARG A 478 6.83 -26.64 17.11
CA ARG A 478 6.33 -26.09 18.38
C ARG A 478 6.64 -27.09 19.50
N SER A 479 7.32 -26.67 20.56
CA SER A 479 7.59 -27.49 21.76
C SER A 479 6.35 -27.84 22.59
N ASP A 480 5.21 -27.24 22.28
CA ASP A 480 3.92 -27.37 22.95
C ASP A 480 3.03 -28.52 22.41
N HIS A 481 3.54 -29.33 21.46
CA HIS A 481 2.80 -30.45 20.83
C HIS A 481 3.53 -31.81 20.89
N ALA A 482 4.18 -32.14 22.00
CA ALA A 482 4.64 -33.51 22.20
C ALA A 482 3.47 -34.45 22.58
N ASN A 483 3.19 -35.43 21.70
CA ASN A 483 2.46 -36.69 21.94
C ASN A 483 0.95 -36.69 22.22
N ILE A 484 0.15 -35.83 21.57
CA ILE A 484 -1.30 -36.07 21.46
C ILE A 484 -1.72 -35.83 20.00
N PRO A 485 -2.26 -36.81 19.26
CA PRO A 485 -2.86 -36.54 17.96
C PRO A 485 -3.96 -35.49 18.18
N PRO A 486 -3.95 -34.35 17.47
CA PRO A 486 -4.94 -33.33 17.70
C PRO A 486 -6.32 -33.91 17.37
N GLU A 487 -7.27 -33.75 18.28
CA GLU A 487 -8.68 -33.95 17.93
C GLU A 487 -8.99 -33.12 16.67
N PRO A 488 -9.88 -33.59 15.79
CA PRO A 488 -10.25 -32.87 14.57
C PRO A 488 -10.81 -31.50 14.94
N GLN A 489 -9.94 -30.50 15.00
CA GLN A 489 -10.31 -29.13 15.23
C GLN A 489 -10.94 -28.60 13.94
N SER A 490 -12.26 -28.68 13.87
CA SER A 490 -13.04 -27.81 13.01
C SER A 490 -12.69 -26.37 13.38
N MET A 491 -12.10 -25.61 12.44
CA MET A 491 -11.74 -24.20 12.63
C MET A 491 -12.97 -23.28 12.81
N LEU A 492 -14.17 -23.84 12.78
CA LEU A 492 -15.43 -23.16 13.06
C LEU A 492 -16.22 -23.99 14.08
N PRO A 493 -16.87 -23.37 15.08
CA PRO A 493 -17.70 -24.11 16.04
C PRO A 493 -18.79 -24.90 15.29
N ASP A 494 -19.05 -26.15 15.69
CA ASP A 494 -20.15 -26.98 15.17
C ASP A 494 -21.50 -26.24 15.02
N PRO A 495 -21.92 -25.33 15.93
CA PRO A 495 -23.17 -24.57 15.73
C PRO A 495 -23.15 -23.53 14.60
N VAL A 496 -21.99 -23.23 13.98
CA VAL A 496 -21.86 -22.29 12.84
C VAL A 496 -22.04 -23.00 11.50
N PHE A 497 -21.92 -24.33 11.45
CA PHE A 497 -22.37 -25.10 10.30
C PHE A 497 -23.89 -25.18 10.34
N ALA A 498 -24.56 -24.38 9.53
CA ALA A 498 -25.96 -24.58 9.19
C ALA A 498 -26.10 -25.89 8.40
N ASN A 499 -26.03 -27.05 9.08
CA ASN A 499 -26.27 -28.41 8.55
C ASN A 499 -25.87 -28.63 7.08
N VAL A 500 -24.72 -28.10 6.65
CA VAL A 500 -24.26 -28.22 5.25
C VAL A 500 -23.92 -29.68 4.93
N ALA A 501 -23.63 -30.48 5.97
CA ALA A 501 -23.38 -31.92 5.88
C ALA A 501 -24.61 -32.76 5.52
N LEU A 502 -25.84 -32.21 5.53
CA LEU A 502 -27.06 -32.92 5.10
C LEU A 502 -27.38 -32.76 3.62
N VAL A 503 -26.66 -31.91 2.89
CA VAL A 503 -26.87 -31.68 1.46
C VAL A 503 -25.91 -32.58 0.68
N THR A 504 -26.44 -33.55 -0.05
CA THR A 504 -25.64 -34.39 -0.96
C THR A 504 -24.84 -33.48 -1.90
N PRO A 505 -23.50 -33.59 -1.95
CA PRO A 505 -22.70 -32.76 -2.82
C PRO A 505 -23.14 -32.90 -4.28
N GLU A 506 -23.21 -31.80 -5.02
CA GLU A 506 -23.63 -31.76 -6.43
C GLU A 506 -22.87 -32.79 -7.29
N LYS A 507 -21.57 -33.00 -7.00
CA LYS A 507 -20.74 -34.01 -7.68
C LYS A 507 -21.21 -35.44 -7.48
N GLU A 508 -21.70 -35.76 -6.29
CA GLU A 508 -22.23 -37.09 -5.99
C GLU A 508 -23.54 -37.31 -6.74
N LEU A 509 -24.36 -36.26 -6.89
CA LEU A 509 -25.57 -36.31 -7.69
C LEU A 509 -25.27 -36.43 -9.20
N GLN A 510 -24.23 -35.75 -9.69
CA GLN A 510 -23.74 -35.93 -11.07
C GLN A 510 -23.26 -37.37 -11.33
N ARG A 511 -22.56 -37.98 -10.37
CA ARG A 511 -22.16 -39.40 -10.44
C ARG A 511 -23.37 -40.33 -10.47
N GLN A 512 -24.40 -40.04 -9.68
CA GLN A 512 -25.64 -40.82 -9.70
C GLN A 512 -26.39 -40.63 -11.03
N ILE A 513 -26.41 -39.42 -11.59
CA ILE A 513 -26.96 -39.14 -12.92
C ILE A 513 -26.25 -40.01 -13.96
N GLU A 514 -24.91 -39.97 -14.02
CA GLU A 514 -24.10 -40.81 -14.92
C GLU A 514 -24.44 -42.30 -14.80
N GLN A 515 -24.56 -42.81 -13.58
CA GLN A 515 -24.87 -44.22 -13.29
C GLN A 515 -26.33 -44.64 -13.57
N SER A 516 -27.22 -43.67 -13.83
CA SER A 516 -28.65 -43.93 -13.97
C SER A 516 -29.21 -43.50 -15.33
N LEU A 517 -28.37 -43.05 -16.26
CA LEU A 517 -28.80 -42.66 -17.61
C LEU A 517 -29.42 -43.82 -18.39
N ASP A 518 -28.89 -45.04 -18.20
CA ASP A 518 -29.34 -46.29 -18.82
C ASP A 518 -30.64 -46.86 -18.21
N GLN A 519 -31.07 -46.32 -17.08
CA GLN A 519 -32.29 -46.73 -16.37
C GLN A 519 -33.53 -45.92 -16.80
N ASP A 520 -33.37 -44.83 -17.55
CA ASP A 520 -34.46 -44.03 -18.08
C ASP A 520 -34.85 -44.51 -19.49
N GLU A 521 -35.98 -45.22 -19.59
CA GLU A 521 -36.52 -45.72 -20.87
C GLU A 521 -36.69 -44.60 -21.92
N SER A 522 -36.96 -43.36 -21.50
CA SER A 522 -37.14 -42.23 -22.42
C SER A 522 -35.84 -41.75 -23.07
N LEU A 523 -34.68 -42.14 -22.53
CA LEU A 523 -33.36 -41.78 -23.04
C LEU A 523 -32.75 -42.89 -23.92
N GLU A 524 -33.35 -44.07 -23.98
CA GLU A 524 -32.79 -45.24 -24.66
C GLU A 524 -32.52 -44.97 -26.15
N GLU A 525 -33.49 -44.38 -26.86
CA GLU A 525 -33.34 -44.03 -28.29
C GLU A 525 -32.18 -43.04 -28.53
N ILE A 526 -31.99 -42.10 -27.60
CA ILE A 526 -30.93 -41.08 -27.67
C ILE A 526 -29.57 -41.71 -27.41
N LEU A 527 -29.47 -42.57 -26.39
CA LEU A 527 -28.24 -43.27 -26.02
C LEU A 527 -27.82 -44.26 -27.11
N GLN A 528 -28.76 -44.99 -27.72
CA GLN A 528 -28.49 -45.88 -28.84
C GLN A 528 -28.01 -45.11 -30.09
N PHE A 529 -28.61 -43.95 -30.38
CA PHE A 529 -28.16 -43.07 -31.46
C PHE A 529 -26.71 -42.59 -31.23
N LEU A 530 -26.38 -42.13 -30.02
CA LEU A 530 -25.05 -41.62 -29.70
C LEU A 530 -23.96 -42.71 -29.74
N HIS A 531 -24.30 -43.97 -29.43
CA HIS A 531 -23.37 -45.10 -29.59
C HIS A 531 -23.13 -45.50 -31.06
N ASN A 532 -24.11 -45.25 -31.95
CA ASN A 532 -24.06 -45.67 -33.36
C ASN A 532 -24.18 -44.48 -34.35
N GLU A 533 -23.64 -43.33 -33.99
CA GLU A 533 -23.78 -42.07 -34.73
C GLU A 533 -23.36 -42.19 -36.22
N SER A 534 -22.37 -43.03 -36.51
CA SER A 534 -21.88 -43.28 -37.88
C SER A 534 -22.92 -43.96 -38.80
N LYS A 535 -23.85 -44.75 -38.25
CA LYS A 535 -24.84 -45.54 -39.01
C LYS A 535 -26.25 -44.92 -39.05
N ALA A 536 -26.48 -43.81 -38.37
CA ALA A 536 -27.81 -43.21 -38.25
C ALA A 536 -28.28 -42.45 -39.51
N PRO A 537 -29.56 -42.59 -39.94
CA PRO A 537 -30.16 -41.83 -41.03
C PRO A 537 -30.10 -40.30 -40.83
N PRO A 538 -30.08 -39.49 -41.91
CA PRO A 538 -30.03 -38.03 -41.83
C PRO A 538 -31.16 -37.38 -41.02
N SER A 539 -32.37 -37.98 -41.04
CA SER A 539 -33.53 -37.52 -40.26
C SER A 539 -33.29 -37.64 -38.75
N ILE A 540 -32.70 -38.76 -38.30
CA ILE A 540 -32.38 -39.04 -36.90
C ILE A 540 -31.21 -38.16 -36.44
N LYS A 541 -30.17 -38.02 -37.28
CA LYS A 541 -29.06 -37.08 -37.02
C LYS A 541 -29.54 -35.64 -36.82
N ARG A 542 -30.54 -35.21 -37.59
CA ARG A 542 -31.13 -33.87 -37.44
C ARG A 542 -31.97 -33.73 -36.17
N ALA A 543 -32.68 -34.78 -35.76
CA ALA A 543 -33.52 -34.79 -34.57
C ALA A 543 -32.70 -34.72 -33.27
N PHE A 544 -31.55 -35.40 -33.22
CA PHE A 544 -30.72 -35.49 -32.02
C PHE A 544 -29.43 -34.65 -32.06
N LYS A 545 -29.29 -33.73 -33.02
CA LYS A 545 -28.08 -32.90 -33.21
C LYS A 545 -27.67 -32.08 -31.97
N ASP A 546 -28.62 -31.78 -31.10
CA ASP A 546 -28.43 -30.94 -29.92
C ASP A 546 -28.00 -31.75 -28.69
N TYR A 547 -27.96 -33.10 -28.80
CA TYR A 547 -27.50 -34.01 -27.77
C TYR A 547 -26.05 -34.43 -27.97
N LYS A 548 -25.29 -34.53 -26.87
CA LYS A 548 -23.87 -34.95 -26.89
C LYS A 548 -23.52 -35.75 -25.63
N MET A 549 -22.61 -36.72 -25.78
CA MET A 549 -22.00 -37.42 -24.64
C MET A 549 -20.62 -36.81 -24.33
N GLU A 550 -20.39 -36.42 -23.09
CA GLU A 550 -19.08 -35.96 -22.61
C GLU A 550 -18.82 -36.49 -21.20
N ALA A 551 -17.68 -37.16 -21.01
CA ALA A 551 -17.23 -37.71 -19.72
C ALA A 551 -18.30 -38.53 -18.96
N GLY A 552 -19.06 -39.37 -19.67
CA GLY A 552 -20.09 -40.23 -19.08
C GLY A 552 -21.47 -39.56 -18.91
N LEU A 553 -21.58 -38.24 -19.10
CA LEU A 553 -22.83 -37.50 -18.96
C LEU A 553 -23.45 -37.16 -20.33
N LEU A 554 -24.78 -37.16 -20.37
CA LEU A 554 -25.56 -36.73 -21.52
C LEU A 554 -25.86 -35.22 -21.42
N PHE A 555 -25.59 -34.47 -22.48
CA PHE A 555 -25.83 -33.04 -22.58
C PHE A 555 -26.88 -32.72 -23.65
N TYR A 556 -27.75 -31.75 -23.39
CA TYR A 556 -28.65 -31.12 -24.36
C TYR A 556 -28.39 -29.62 -24.40
N GLN A 557 -27.98 -29.10 -25.56
CA GLN A 557 -27.62 -27.68 -25.74
C GLN A 557 -26.63 -27.14 -24.67
N GLY A 558 -25.67 -27.99 -24.27
CA GLY A 558 -24.65 -27.66 -23.26
C GLY A 558 -25.08 -27.81 -21.80
N ARG A 559 -26.25 -28.40 -21.52
CA ARG A 559 -26.76 -28.66 -20.16
C ARG A 559 -26.88 -30.15 -19.88
N ILE A 560 -26.57 -30.58 -18.68
CA ILE A 560 -26.64 -31.98 -18.24
C ILE A 560 -28.10 -32.43 -18.23
N VAL A 561 -28.40 -33.52 -18.95
CA VAL A 561 -29.71 -34.15 -18.97
C VAL A 561 -29.88 -34.97 -17.68
N VAL A 562 -30.98 -34.73 -16.96
CA VAL A 562 -31.29 -35.44 -15.71
C VAL A 562 -32.34 -36.53 -15.98
N PRO A 563 -32.00 -37.82 -15.82
CA PRO A 563 -32.92 -38.93 -16.07
C PRO A 563 -34.10 -38.92 -15.09
N ASP A 564 -35.24 -39.48 -15.50
CA ASP A 564 -36.44 -39.65 -14.68
C ASP A 564 -36.37 -40.89 -13.78
N VAL A 565 -35.28 -41.00 -13.01
CA VAL A 565 -34.98 -42.18 -12.20
C VAL A 565 -34.91 -41.79 -10.73
N GLY A 566 -35.70 -42.49 -9.91
CA GLY A 566 -35.76 -42.27 -8.46
C GLY A 566 -36.13 -40.84 -8.10
N ASN A 567 -35.34 -40.23 -7.20
CA ASN A 567 -35.57 -38.86 -6.70
C ASN A 567 -34.61 -37.83 -7.27
N LEU A 568 -33.80 -38.16 -8.29
CA LEU A 568 -32.69 -37.32 -8.77
C LEU A 568 -33.10 -35.89 -9.10
N ARG A 569 -34.22 -35.72 -9.83
CA ARG A 569 -34.77 -34.38 -10.17
C ARG A 569 -35.19 -33.60 -8.92
N THR A 570 -35.80 -34.27 -7.95
CA THR A 570 -36.26 -33.66 -6.69
C THR A 570 -35.08 -33.32 -5.77
N ASP A 571 -34.08 -34.18 -5.69
CA ASP A 571 -32.87 -33.97 -4.90
C ASP A 571 -32.06 -32.77 -5.46
N LEU A 572 -32.01 -32.65 -6.79
CA LEU A 572 -31.41 -31.50 -7.45
C LEU A 572 -32.17 -30.21 -7.13
N LEU A 573 -33.51 -30.23 -7.22
CA LEU A 573 -34.34 -29.09 -6.80
C LEU A 573 -34.14 -28.75 -5.31
N CYS A 574 -33.94 -29.73 -4.44
CA CYS A 574 -33.64 -29.51 -3.03
C CYS A 574 -32.30 -28.78 -2.83
N ILE A 575 -31.26 -29.09 -3.62
CA ILE A 575 -29.97 -28.39 -3.55
C ILE A 575 -30.14 -26.90 -3.92
N PHE A 576 -30.84 -26.62 -5.02
CA PHE A 576 -31.00 -25.25 -5.52
C PHE A 576 -32.15 -24.46 -4.87
N HIS A 577 -33.01 -25.10 -4.08
CA HIS A 577 -34.13 -24.45 -3.39
C HIS A 577 -34.08 -24.55 -1.86
N ASN A 578 -33.97 -25.77 -1.31
CA ASN A 578 -34.16 -26.05 0.12
C ASN A 578 -32.87 -25.91 0.94
N SER A 579 -31.71 -26.05 0.30
CA SER A 579 -30.41 -25.92 0.95
C SER A 579 -30.33 -24.61 1.73
N PRO A 580 -29.75 -24.60 2.95
CA PRO A 580 -29.46 -23.38 3.69
C PRO A 580 -28.67 -22.36 2.88
N LEU A 581 -27.89 -22.79 1.87
CA LEU A 581 -27.14 -21.90 0.99
C LEU A 581 -28.00 -21.31 -0.14
N ALA A 582 -29.08 -21.98 -0.53
CA ALA A 582 -29.98 -21.54 -1.60
C ALA A 582 -31.00 -20.51 -1.10
N GLY A 583 -31.52 -20.68 0.12
CA GLY A 583 -32.37 -19.68 0.76
C GLY A 583 -33.80 -19.59 0.25
N HIS A 584 -34.36 -20.69 -0.25
CA HIS A 584 -35.74 -20.77 -0.74
C HIS A 584 -36.10 -19.72 -1.82
N PRO A 585 -35.35 -19.64 -2.94
CA PRO A 585 -35.63 -18.71 -4.02
C PRO A 585 -37.03 -18.92 -4.62
N GLY A 586 -37.59 -17.86 -5.22
CA GLY A 586 -38.91 -17.93 -5.86
C GLY A 586 -38.91 -18.80 -7.12
N ARG A 587 -40.11 -19.05 -7.69
CA ARG A 587 -40.31 -19.92 -8.87
C ARG A 587 -39.34 -19.64 -10.02
N GLN A 588 -39.27 -18.37 -10.44
CA GLN A 588 -38.46 -17.96 -11.58
C GLN A 588 -36.95 -18.08 -11.30
N GLN A 589 -36.52 -17.69 -10.10
CA GLN A 589 -35.12 -17.69 -9.71
C GLN A 589 -34.60 -19.12 -9.49
N THR A 590 -35.43 -20.00 -8.90
CA THR A 590 -35.10 -21.43 -8.78
C THR A 590 -34.94 -22.07 -10.16
N LEU A 591 -35.85 -21.78 -11.09
CA LEU A 591 -35.75 -22.28 -12.46
C LEU A 591 -34.48 -21.78 -13.15
N GLU A 592 -34.15 -20.50 -12.99
CA GLU A 592 -32.93 -19.93 -13.58
C GLU A 592 -31.67 -20.60 -13.02
N LEU A 593 -31.58 -20.83 -11.71
CA LEU A 593 -30.42 -21.48 -11.10
C LEU A 593 -30.22 -22.90 -11.60
N VAL A 594 -31.30 -23.69 -11.64
CA VAL A 594 -31.26 -25.10 -12.06
C VAL A 594 -30.98 -25.22 -13.56
N SER A 595 -31.62 -24.38 -14.39
CA SER A 595 -31.53 -24.47 -15.85
C SER A 595 -30.23 -23.93 -16.45
N ARG A 596 -29.30 -23.42 -15.64
CA ARG A 596 -27.94 -23.06 -16.08
C ARG A 596 -27.15 -24.30 -16.50
N ASP A 597 -27.21 -25.32 -15.66
CA ASP A 597 -26.36 -26.50 -15.80
C ASP A 597 -27.17 -27.77 -16.10
N TYR A 598 -28.48 -27.80 -15.82
CA TYR A 598 -29.32 -28.99 -15.94
C TYR A 598 -30.52 -28.81 -16.87
N TYR A 599 -30.99 -29.91 -17.44
CA TYR A 599 -32.15 -29.98 -18.32
C TYR A 599 -32.92 -31.29 -18.12
N TRP A 600 -34.25 -31.22 -18.17
CA TRP A 600 -35.14 -32.37 -18.38
C TRP A 600 -36.50 -31.89 -18.91
N PRO A 601 -37.29 -32.77 -19.55
CA PRO A 601 -38.65 -32.45 -19.96
C PRO A 601 -39.49 -31.96 -18.76
N SER A 602 -40.21 -30.86 -18.91
CA SER A 602 -41.06 -30.29 -17.83
C SER A 602 -40.32 -29.69 -16.62
N ILE A 603 -39.00 -29.42 -16.71
CA ILE A 603 -38.20 -28.73 -15.67
C ILE A 603 -38.89 -27.50 -15.06
N ARG A 604 -39.56 -26.67 -15.89
CA ARG A 604 -40.32 -25.51 -15.42
C ARG A 604 -41.50 -25.90 -14.54
N ALA A 605 -42.29 -26.88 -14.95
CA ALA A 605 -43.47 -27.32 -14.21
C ALA A 605 -43.06 -27.96 -12.88
N ASN A 606 -42.06 -28.84 -12.88
CA ASN A 606 -41.57 -29.48 -11.66
C ASN A 606 -40.98 -28.45 -10.69
N THR A 607 -40.18 -27.50 -11.19
CA THR A 607 -39.61 -26.43 -10.36
C THR A 607 -40.71 -25.59 -9.70
N TYR A 608 -41.73 -25.21 -10.46
CA TYR A 608 -42.81 -24.37 -9.94
C TYR A 608 -43.62 -25.11 -8.88
N TRP A 609 -43.94 -26.38 -9.15
CA TRP A 609 -44.63 -27.25 -8.22
C TRP A 609 -43.85 -27.46 -6.92
N HIS A 610 -42.53 -27.65 -7.00
CA HIS A 610 -41.66 -27.81 -5.84
C HIS A 610 -41.64 -26.56 -4.94
N VAL A 611 -41.51 -25.38 -5.55
CA VAL A 611 -41.56 -24.10 -4.83
C VAL A 611 -42.95 -23.85 -4.22
N ASP A 612 -44.02 -24.22 -4.92
CA ASP A 612 -45.40 -24.02 -4.46
C ASP A 612 -45.79 -24.96 -3.32
N THR A 613 -45.28 -26.17 -3.30
CA THR A 613 -45.53 -27.14 -2.23
C THR A 613 -44.57 -27.00 -1.04
N CYS A 614 -43.54 -26.15 -1.16
CA CYS A 614 -42.57 -25.90 -0.10
C CYS A 614 -43.20 -25.23 1.14
N LYS A 615 -43.27 -25.97 2.24
CA LYS A 615 -43.83 -25.51 3.53
C LYS A 615 -43.17 -24.22 4.04
N THR A 616 -41.85 -24.09 3.89
CA THR A 616 -41.10 -22.90 4.31
C THR A 616 -41.52 -21.67 3.50
N CYS A 617 -41.58 -21.79 2.16
CA CYS A 617 -42.01 -20.71 1.28
C CYS A 617 -43.45 -20.26 1.57
N GLN A 618 -44.36 -21.21 1.79
CA GLN A 618 -45.75 -20.88 2.13
C GLN A 618 -45.86 -20.13 3.46
N ARG A 619 -45.03 -20.48 4.46
CA ARG A 619 -45.01 -19.82 5.77
C ARG A 619 -44.49 -18.38 5.73
N ILE A 620 -43.50 -18.08 4.90
CA ILE A 620 -42.81 -16.77 4.88
C ILE A 620 -43.38 -15.78 3.85
N ARG A 621 -44.36 -16.20 3.06
CA ARG A 621 -44.93 -15.42 1.96
C ARG A 621 -45.60 -14.14 2.46
N LYS A 622 -45.13 -12.98 1.97
CA LYS A 622 -45.74 -11.67 2.24
C LYS A 622 -46.74 -11.24 1.14
N PRO A 623 -47.72 -10.37 1.46
CA PRO A 623 -48.56 -9.72 0.45
C PRO A 623 -47.71 -8.91 -0.54
N LYS A 624 -48.04 -8.99 -1.84
CA LYS A 624 -47.37 -8.17 -2.86
C LYS A 624 -47.91 -6.73 -2.79
N TYR A 625 -47.04 -5.77 -2.52
CA TYR A 625 -47.33 -4.35 -2.70
C TYR A 625 -46.90 -3.90 -4.11
N ALA A 626 -47.57 -2.86 -4.65
CA ALA A 626 -47.21 -2.26 -5.93
C ALA A 626 -45.79 -1.72 -5.88
N SER A 627 -44.94 -2.13 -6.83
CA SER A 627 -43.57 -1.64 -6.97
C SER A 627 -43.59 -0.34 -7.77
N ILE A 628 -43.01 0.73 -7.20
CA ILE A 628 -42.79 1.99 -7.90
C ILE A 628 -41.52 1.84 -8.75
N PRO A 629 -41.52 2.20 -10.04
CA PRO A 629 -40.32 2.14 -10.88
C PRO A 629 -39.20 3.00 -10.29
N PRO A 630 -37.98 2.46 -10.07
CA PRO A 630 -36.85 3.25 -9.62
C PRO A 630 -36.38 4.18 -10.75
N GLN A 631 -35.90 5.38 -10.40
CA GLN A 631 -35.25 6.24 -11.38
C GLN A 631 -33.86 5.67 -11.74
N PRO A 632 -33.43 5.78 -13.01
CA PRO A 632 -32.09 5.35 -13.41
C PRO A 632 -31.05 6.27 -12.75
N LEU A 633 -30.23 5.67 -11.88
CA LEU A 633 -29.03 6.31 -11.33
C LEU A 633 -27.91 6.30 -12.37
N GLU A 634 -27.03 7.31 -12.31
CA GLU A 634 -25.80 7.35 -13.11
C GLU A 634 -24.98 6.06 -12.92
N LEU A 635 -24.60 5.44 -14.03
CA LEU A 635 -23.80 4.22 -14.01
C LEU A 635 -22.32 4.58 -13.74
N PRO A 636 -21.68 4.00 -12.71
CA PRO A 636 -20.24 4.16 -12.51
C PRO A 636 -19.45 3.51 -13.66
N THR A 637 -18.20 3.94 -13.86
CA THR A 637 -17.32 3.42 -14.93
C THR A 637 -16.34 2.35 -14.44
N ARG A 638 -16.20 2.16 -13.13
CA ARG A 638 -15.36 1.12 -12.52
C ARG A 638 -15.95 0.59 -11.20
N PRO A 639 -15.55 -0.63 -10.77
CA PRO A 639 -15.94 -1.20 -9.48
C PRO A 639 -15.66 -0.27 -8.29
N TRP A 640 -16.55 -0.28 -7.30
CA TRP A 640 -16.45 0.44 -6.02
C TRP A 640 -16.38 1.96 -6.13
N GLN A 641 -16.63 2.52 -7.31
CA GLN A 641 -16.68 3.95 -7.51
C GLN A 641 -17.91 4.56 -6.84
N TYR A 642 -19.09 3.94 -7.00
CA TYR A 642 -20.36 4.37 -6.43
C TYR A 642 -20.89 3.29 -5.48
N VAL A 643 -21.06 3.64 -4.22
CA VAL A 643 -21.47 2.69 -3.16
C VAL A 643 -22.82 3.08 -2.62
N SER A 644 -23.80 2.17 -2.69
CA SER A 644 -25.09 2.32 -2.01
C SER A 644 -25.04 1.59 -0.68
N TYR A 645 -25.63 2.15 0.38
CA TYR A 645 -25.72 1.46 1.66
C TYR A 645 -26.98 1.80 2.45
N ASP A 646 -27.55 0.79 3.08
CA ASP A 646 -28.74 0.87 3.93
C ASP A 646 -28.58 -0.06 5.15
N MET A 647 -29.44 0.05 6.14
CA MET A 647 -29.46 -0.78 7.33
C MET A 647 -30.80 -1.50 7.47
N ILE A 648 -30.75 -2.84 7.46
CA ILE A 648 -31.88 -3.66 7.88
C ILE A 648 -31.93 -3.59 9.42
N VAL A 649 -33.04 -3.09 9.96
CA VAL A 649 -33.20 -2.82 11.40
C VAL A 649 -34.23 -3.73 12.04
N ASP A 650 -34.23 -3.75 13.38
CA ASP A 650 -35.21 -4.48 14.20
C ASP A 650 -35.20 -6.01 13.99
N LEU A 651 -34.02 -6.54 13.66
CA LEU A 651 -33.77 -7.98 13.61
C LEU A 651 -33.75 -8.57 15.03
N PRO A 652 -34.04 -9.88 15.21
CA PRO A 652 -33.83 -10.59 16.48
C PRO A 652 -32.43 -10.33 17.03
N LYS A 653 -32.35 -10.01 18.33
CA LYS A 653 -31.10 -9.64 18.98
C LYS A 653 -30.14 -10.83 19.03
N ASP A 654 -28.97 -10.70 18.42
CA ASP A 654 -27.82 -11.60 18.55
C ASP A 654 -26.70 -10.87 19.31
N ARG A 655 -26.49 -11.27 20.57
CA ARG A 655 -25.60 -10.59 21.52
C ARG A 655 -25.95 -9.09 21.63
N ASN A 656 -25.11 -8.20 21.10
CA ASN A 656 -25.31 -6.74 21.12
C ASN A 656 -25.77 -6.18 19.76
N HIS A 657 -26.03 -7.03 18.77
CA HIS A 657 -26.39 -6.65 17.40
C HIS A 657 -27.86 -6.95 17.14
N ASN A 658 -28.53 -6.08 16.39
CA ASN A 658 -29.94 -6.19 16.04
C ASN A 658 -30.26 -5.59 14.66
N SER A 659 -29.20 -5.41 13.86
CA SER A 659 -29.26 -4.80 12.54
C SER A 659 -28.18 -5.37 11.64
N ILE A 660 -28.37 -5.26 10.34
CA ILE A 660 -27.35 -5.58 9.32
C ILE A 660 -27.16 -4.33 8.46
N LEU A 661 -25.93 -3.83 8.39
CA LEU A 661 -25.51 -2.83 7.43
C LEU A 661 -25.25 -3.52 6.09
N VAL A 662 -25.99 -3.10 5.07
CA VAL A 662 -25.93 -3.60 3.70
C VAL A 662 -25.20 -2.56 2.86
N ILE A 663 -24.09 -2.95 2.24
CA ILE A 663 -23.26 -2.09 1.40
C ILE A 663 -23.14 -2.74 0.02
N ILE A 664 -23.45 -2.02 -1.05
CA ILE A 664 -23.49 -2.56 -2.40
C ILE A 664 -22.68 -1.68 -3.34
N ASP A 665 -21.80 -2.31 -4.11
CA ASP A 665 -21.17 -1.66 -5.25
C ASP A 665 -22.17 -1.51 -6.40
N SER A 666 -22.36 -0.27 -6.84
CA SER A 666 -23.33 0.04 -7.91
C SER A 666 -22.89 -0.48 -9.27
N PHE A 667 -21.58 -0.75 -9.49
CA PHE A 667 -21.06 -1.31 -10.74
C PHE A 667 -21.23 -2.84 -10.80
N THR A 668 -20.55 -3.57 -9.91
CA THR A 668 -20.50 -5.04 -9.93
C THR A 668 -21.71 -5.72 -9.29
N LYS A 669 -22.53 -4.97 -8.54
CA LYS A 669 -23.60 -5.50 -7.66
C LYS A 669 -23.09 -6.35 -6.51
N TYR A 670 -21.79 -6.33 -6.24
CA TYR A 670 -21.20 -7.01 -5.11
C TYR A 670 -21.71 -6.41 -3.78
N GLY A 671 -22.17 -7.26 -2.87
CA GLY A 671 -22.75 -6.88 -1.59
C GLY A 671 -21.85 -7.28 -0.41
N ILE A 672 -21.69 -6.37 0.55
CA ILE A 672 -21.07 -6.60 1.86
C ILE A 672 -22.15 -6.45 2.92
N PHE A 673 -22.27 -7.45 3.79
CA PHE A 673 -23.26 -7.48 4.87
C PHE A 673 -22.54 -7.55 6.22
N VAL A 674 -22.74 -6.53 7.05
CA VAL A 674 -22.03 -6.39 8.33
C VAL A 674 -23.04 -6.33 9.48
N LYS A 675 -22.89 -7.20 10.47
CA LYS A 675 -23.72 -7.15 11.69
C LYS A 675 -23.46 -5.85 12.46
N CYS A 676 -24.51 -5.16 12.87
CA CYS A 676 -24.41 -3.89 13.59
C CYS A 676 -25.57 -3.72 14.59
N SER A 677 -25.55 -2.61 15.34
CA SER A 677 -26.66 -2.20 16.20
C SER A 677 -27.48 -1.10 15.52
N LYS A 678 -28.80 -1.07 15.75
CA LYS A 678 -29.66 0.06 15.37
C LYS A 678 -29.21 1.40 15.98
N LYS A 679 -28.45 1.34 17.08
CA LYS A 679 -27.88 2.52 17.78
C LYS A 679 -26.47 2.90 17.31
N LEU A 680 -26.02 2.37 16.16
CA LEU A 680 -24.68 2.63 15.60
C LEU A 680 -24.39 4.14 15.53
N LYS A 681 -23.22 4.56 16.03
CA LYS A 681 -22.77 5.95 15.98
C LYS A 681 -21.99 6.23 14.68
N ALA A 682 -21.84 7.50 14.32
CA ALA A 682 -21.14 7.91 13.10
C ALA A 682 -19.67 7.45 13.06
N LEU A 683 -18.97 7.45 14.21
CA LEU A 683 -17.59 6.97 14.30
C LEU A 683 -17.51 5.46 14.00
N GLU A 684 -18.36 4.67 14.64
CA GLU A 684 -18.43 3.22 14.45
C GLU A 684 -18.79 2.87 13.00
N LEU A 685 -19.72 3.63 12.38
CA LEU A 685 -20.02 3.47 10.96
C LEU A 685 -18.80 3.75 10.06
N ALA A 686 -18.05 4.81 10.34
CA ALA A 686 -16.84 5.14 9.59
C ALA A 686 -15.78 4.03 9.73
N GLU A 687 -15.63 3.45 10.92
CA GLU A 687 -14.76 2.30 11.17
C GLU A 687 -15.19 1.07 10.36
N LEU A 688 -16.50 0.77 10.29
CA LEU A 688 -17.02 -0.32 9.47
C LEU A 688 -16.68 -0.11 7.98
N PHE A 689 -16.83 1.12 7.47
CA PHE A 689 -16.46 1.46 6.09
C PHE A 689 -14.95 1.36 5.84
N LEU A 690 -14.13 1.83 6.78
CA LEU A 690 -12.67 1.72 6.71
C LEU A 690 -12.24 0.25 6.64
N GLU A 691 -12.78 -0.59 7.52
CA GLU A 691 -12.39 -1.99 7.66
C GLU A 691 -12.87 -2.86 6.50
N HIS A 692 -14.14 -2.69 6.10
CA HIS A 692 -14.81 -3.62 5.17
C HIS A 692 -14.81 -3.12 3.73
N VAL A 693 -14.73 -1.81 3.49
CA VAL A 693 -14.80 -1.23 2.13
C VAL A 693 -13.48 -0.60 1.73
N TRP A 694 -13.04 0.46 2.41
CA TRP A 694 -11.93 1.29 1.94
C TRP A 694 -10.58 0.57 2.00
N LYS A 695 -10.36 -0.30 3.00
CA LYS A 695 -9.17 -1.13 3.11
C LYS A 695 -8.95 -2.04 1.89
N GLN A 696 -10.02 -2.60 1.32
CA GLN A 696 -9.94 -3.61 0.26
C GLN A 696 -10.17 -3.02 -1.13
N HIS A 697 -11.00 -1.98 -1.22
CA HIS A 697 -11.51 -1.49 -2.50
C HIS A 697 -11.21 -0.01 -2.76
N GLY A 698 -10.62 0.68 -1.77
CA GLY A 698 -10.35 2.11 -1.83
C GLY A 698 -11.57 2.98 -1.54
N MET A 699 -11.38 4.30 -1.64
CA MET A 699 -12.44 5.27 -1.33
C MET A 699 -13.41 5.44 -2.51
N PRO A 700 -14.74 5.43 -2.28
CA PRO A 700 -15.73 5.68 -3.31
C PRO A 700 -15.76 7.15 -3.69
N LYS A 701 -16.15 7.45 -4.94
CA LYS A 701 -16.43 8.82 -5.39
C LYS A 701 -17.81 9.30 -4.96
N LYS A 702 -18.79 8.39 -4.93
CA LYS A 702 -20.19 8.71 -4.64
C LYS A 702 -20.75 7.69 -3.67
N THR A 703 -21.53 8.15 -2.72
CA THR A 703 -22.25 7.25 -1.81
C THR A 703 -23.72 7.57 -1.79
N VAL A 704 -24.57 6.55 -1.86
CA VAL A 704 -26.03 6.66 -1.80
C VAL A 704 -26.52 5.98 -0.52
N SER A 705 -27.41 6.61 0.22
CA SER A 705 -28.02 5.99 1.40
C SER A 705 -29.42 6.55 1.63
N ASP A 706 -30.37 5.66 1.90
CA ASP A 706 -31.69 6.00 2.41
C ASP A 706 -31.76 5.80 3.93
N ARG A 707 -32.55 6.65 4.60
CA ARG A 707 -32.96 6.50 6.02
C ARG A 707 -31.85 6.57 7.08
N GLY A 708 -31.50 7.78 7.52
CA GLY A 708 -31.02 7.95 8.90
C GLY A 708 -30.51 9.33 9.31
N ARG A 709 -30.88 9.77 10.51
CA ARG A 709 -30.27 10.93 11.19
C ARG A 709 -28.78 10.72 11.50
N VAL A 710 -28.33 9.47 11.59
CA VAL A 710 -26.92 9.09 11.81
C VAL A 710 -26.07 9.35 10.57
N PHE A 711 -26.64 9.10 9.37
CA PHE A 711 -25.98 9.26 8.08
C PHE A 711 -25.93 10.73 7.63
N ASN A 712 -26.90 11.55 8.06
CA ASN A 712 -27.02 12.96 7.71
C ASN A 712 -26.37 13.91 8.75
N ASN A 713 -25.27 13.49 9.40
CA ASN A 713 -24.57 14.33 10.39
C ASN A 713 -23.68 15.38 9.70
N LYS A 714 -23.67 16.63 10.19
CA LYS A 714 -22.78 17.72 9.72
C LYS A 714 -21.31 17.28 9.66
N PHE A 715 -20.87 16.47 10.62
CA PHE A 715 -19.52 15.91 10.64
C PHE A 715 -19.25 15.01 9.43
N LEU A 716 -20.15 14.08 9.10
CA LEU A 716 -19.96 13.13 7.99
C LEU A 716 -19.96 13.87 6.64
N LYS A 717 -20.82 14.88 6.47
CA LYS A 717 -20.81 15.75 5.29
C LYS A 717 -19.50 16.53 5.15
N ALA A 718 -18.98 17.09 6.25
CA ALA A 718 -17.70 17.80 6.25
C ALA A 718 -16.53 16.86 5.94
N LEU A 719 -16.56 15.64 6.48
CA LEU A 719 -15.58 14.60 6.22
C LEU A 719 -15.61 14.16 4.76
N TYR A 720 -16.79 13.84 4.21
CA TYR A 720 -16.94 13.42 2.82
C TYR A 720 -16.53 14.54 1.86
N LYS A 721 -16.88 15.79 2.14
CA LYS A 721 -16.39 16.96 1.40
C LYS A 721 -14.85 17.06 1.43
N ARG A 722 -14.21 16.74 2.56
CA ARG A 722 -12.74 16.75 2.68
C ARG A 722 -12.08 15.58 1.97
N LEU A 723 -12.76 14.43 1.91
CA LEU A 723 -12.29 13.20 1.26
C LEU A 723 -12.65 13.14 -0.25
N GLY A 724 -13.39 14.13 -0.77
CA GLY A 724 -13.84 14.13 -2.17
C GLY A 724 -14.90 13.07 -2.48
N ILE A 725 -15.68 12.69 -1.47
CA ILE A 725 -16.81 11.75 -1.60
C ILE A 725 -18.08 12.59 -1.73
N ASP A 726 -18.92 12.30 -2.73
CA ASP A 726 -20.20 12.93 -2.96
C ASP A 726 -21.35 12.14 -2.28
N PRO A 727 -21.91 12.60 -1.15
CA PRO A 727 -23.02 11.95 -0.49
C PRO A 727 -24.37 12.34 -1.10
N HIS A 728 -25.06 11.35 -1.66
CA HIS A 728 -26.47 11.42 -1.98
C HIS A 728 -27.31 10.79 -0.87
N PHE A 729 -27.97 11.64 -0.08
CA PHE A 729 -28.97 11.22 0.88
C PHE A 729 -30.37 11.41 0.27
N SER A 730 -31.13 10.35 0.09
CA SER A 730 -32.52 10.46 -0.35
C SER A 730 -33.41 10.95 0.80
N LEU A 731 -34.43 11.75 0.49
CA LEU A 731 -35.44 12.16 1.47
C LEU A 731 -36.28 10.93 1.85
N ALA A 732 -36.60 10.78 3.14
CA ALA A 732 -37.22 9.61 3.77
C ALA A 732 -38.59 9.16 3.18
N TYR A 733 -39.10 9.84 2.16
CA TYR A 733 -40.39 9.59 1.52
C TYR A 733 -40.33 9.49 -0.02
N HIS A 734 -39.14 9.43 -0.63
CA HIS A 734 -38.97 9.14 -2.06
C HIS A 734 -38.20 7.82 -2.27
N PRO A 735 -38.89 6.67 -2.40
CA PRO A 735 -38.29 5.35 -2.65
C PRO A 735 -37.55 5.22 -4.00
N GLN A 736 -37.43 6.31 -4.75
CA GLN A 736 -37.00 6.33 -6.15
C GLN A 736 -35.47 6.49 -6.31
N SER A 737 -34.72 6.82 -5.25
CA SER A 737 -33.30 7.20 -5.35
C SER A 737 -32.30 6.12 -4.94
N ASP A 738 -32.72 4.98 -4.37
CA ASP A 738 -31.80 3.90 -3.95
C ASP A 738 -32.20 2.53 -4.53
N GLY A 739 -32.11 2.41 -5.85
CA GLY A 739 -32.58 1.24 -6.59
C GLY A 739 -31.79 -0.06 -6.37
N GLN A 740 -30.68 -0.07 -5.61
CA GLN A 740 -29.81 -1.24 -5.46
C GLN A 740 -29.98 -1.94 -4.10
N THR A 741 -29.78 -1.24 -2.98
CA THR A 741 -30.06 -1.76 -1.62
C THR A 741 -31.53 -2.09 -1.44
N GLY A 742 -32.44 -1.26 -1.97
CA GLY A 742 -33.88 -1.51 -1.98
C GLY A 742 -34.31 -2.80 -2.72
N ARG A 743 -33.45 -3.36 -3.59
CA ARG A 743 -33.68 -4.67 -4.23
C ARG A 743 -33.09 -5.84 -3.44
N VAL A 744 -31.98 -5.62 -2.76
CA VAL A 744 -31.24 -6.68 -2.04
C VAL A 744 -31.80 -6.90 -0.64
N ASN A 745 -32.28 -5.86 0.05
CA ASN A 745 -32.83 -5.97 1.40
C ASN A 745 -34.02 -6.94 1.48
N PRO A 746 -35.02 -6.90 0.56
CA PRO A 746 -36.10 -7.89 0.56
C PRO A 746 -35.62 -9.33 0.41
N SER A 747 -34.55 -9.57 -0.37
CA SER A 747 -33.96 -10.91 -0.54
C SER A 747 -33.29 -11.39 0.75
N ILE A 748 -32.57 -10.53 1.46
CA ILE A 748 -31.95 -10.87 2.76
C ILE A 748 -33.03 -11.13 3.80
N GLU A 749 -34.06 -10.28 3.88
CA GLU A 749 -35.16 -10.50 4.80
C GLU A 749 -35.91 -11.81 4.51
N HIS A 750 -36.12 -12.14 3.23
CA HIS A 750 -36.74 -13.42 2.83
C HIS A 750 -35.89 -14.60 3.31
N PHE A 751 -34.58 -14.53 3.09
CA PHE A 751 -33.63 -15.54 3.54
C PHE A 751 -33.66 -15.70 5.07
N LEU A 752 -33.59 -14.59 5.81
CA LEU A 752 -33.62 -14.62 7.27
C LEU A 752 -34.96 -15.15 7.81
N ARG A 753 -36.10 -14.81 7.20
CA ARG A 753 -37.41 -15.36 7.60
C ARG A 753 -37.51 -16.87 7.43
N ALA A 754 -36.81 -17.44 6.44
CA ALA A 754 -36.82 -18.88 6.23
C ALA A 754 -36.19 -19.63 7.42
N TYR A 755 -35.13 -19.09 8.02
CA TYR A 755 -34.31 -19.78 9.01
C TYR A 755 -34.36 -19.21 10.44
N CYS A 756 -34.88 -17.99 10.64
CA CYS A 756 -35.03 -17.36 11.95
C CYS A 756 -36.52 -17.31 12.36
N PRO A 757 -37.00 -18.26 13.19
CA PRO A 757 -38.42 -18.38 13.53
C PRO A 757 -38.95 -17.29 14.49
N ARG A 758 -38.09 -16.43 15.05
CA ARG A 758 -38.52 -15.29 15.88
C ARG A 758 -38.86 -14.10 14.96
N ARG A 759 -40.14 -13.70 14.98
CA ARG A 759 -40.81 -12.68 14.12
C ARG A 759 -39.86 -11.63 13.51
N LEU A 760 -39.76 -11.66 12.18
CA LEU A 760 -39.13 -10.70 11.25
C LEU A 760 -40.12 -10.15 10.22
#